data_AF-A0A9E2H6Q8-F1
#
_entry.id   AF-A0A9E2H6Q8-F1
#
_cell.length_a   1.000
_cell.length_b   1.000
_cell.length_c   1.000
_cell.angle_alpha   90.00
_cell.angle_beta   90.00
_cell.angle_gamma   90.00
#
_symmetry.space_group_name_H-M   'P 1'
#
loop_
_entity.id
_entity.type
_entity.pdbx_description
1 polymer ?
#
loop_
_entity_poly.entity_id
_entity_poly.type
_entity_poly.pdbx_seq_one_letter_code
_entity_poly.pdbx_strand_id
1 'polypeptide(L)'
;MKHLLIFGVVVFLSIILISCQNVEKKEQIMKISNNIIQKVVDELKTKYPNIDAAKIDKGVKQAAQFWRQEDGADDDFIKVCNDYFIGDPKLLEETFTRLQKNFELVYGYMTELNRDVSIPLHEDTGELLPVDYLFGEFSPFAHLQDDFYKTKIAFVVLLNFPITTLEERLESGNKWTREEWAKARLAQMFSKRVPAEANQKTAQAYNNAENYISQYNIVMHNLLNDNGERLFPEGKILLSHWGLRDELKAQYANVDGLPRQEMIRTVMEKIIRQEIPKVVINNMDVLWTPSTNAVALALEAKPDTKFDNSPEPNTRFEMWQNIYKAQREIDKYYPHLPTLMDRRFKEDREIPEEQFEDLLKSILSSPLIKQTGEVIEKRLGRKLKPFDIWYNGFKAQGKYNEAELDKIVKTKYPNVAAFEKDIPNILTKLGFSFDVAQFLAGKIEVDAARGSGHAMAAGRLIDKAHLRTRVPKDGMNYKGYNIALHELGHNVEQVLSFNKVDYTLLRGVPNTAFTEGFAFVFQSRDLELLGFKLEDKNKEYLESLNSLWMTYEISGVALVDMYAWRWMYKNPNATPAQLKDAVLQIAKDVWNQYYAPVFGEKDVILLAIYSHMINSGLYTPDYPLGHIIAFQIEQYLKKGNLAKDME
;
A
#
# COMPACT_ATOMS: atom_id res chain seq x y z
N MET A 1 -58.96 31.81 -10.34
CA MET A 1 -57.81 31.47 -9.46
C MET A 1 -57.47 29.98 -9.42
N LYS A 2 -58.41 29.02 -9.58
CA LYS A 2 -58.08 27.57 -9.59
C LYS A 2 -57.34 27.08 -10.86
N HIS A 3 -57.51 27.73 -12.02
CA HIS A 3 -56.84 27.30 -13.27
C HIS A 3 -55.40 27.83 -13.45
N LEU A 4 -55.02 28.94 -12.79
CA LEU A 4 -53.64 29.45 -12.85
C LEU A 4 -52.68 28.64 -11.95
N LEU A 5 -53.15 28.10 -10.82
CA LEU A 5 -52.33 27.27 -9.94
C LEU A 5 -51.99 25.90 -10.57
N ILE A 6 -52.89 25.31 -11.34
CA ILE A 6 -52.66 24.01 -11.98
C ILE A 6 -51.63 24.14 -13.12
N PHE A 7 -51.65 25.25 -13.87
CA PHE A 7 -50.67 25.48 -14.93
C PHE A 7 -49.26 25.77 -14.38
N GLY A 8 -49.17 26.51 -13.26
CA GLY A 8 -47.89 26.77 -12.58
C GLY A 8 -47.25 25.51 -12.00
N VAL A 9 -48.04 24.61 -11.41
CA VAL A 9 -47.53 23.35 -10.83
C VAL A 9 -47.07 22.36 -11.91
N VAL A 10 -47.77 22.30 -13.06
CA VAL A 10 -47.38 21.40 -14.17
C VAL A 10 -46.09 21.89 -14.85
N VAL A 11 -45.90 23.20 -15.03
CA VAL A 11 -44.66 23.75 -15.60
C VAL A 11 -43.47 23.58 -14.65
N PHE A 12 -43.67 23.71 -13.33
CA PHE A 12 -42.60 23.50 -12.34
C PHE A 12 -42.21 22.01 -12.21
N LEU A 13 -43.17 21.08 -12.28
CA LEU A 13 -42.88 19.63 -12.34
C LEU A 13 -42.21 19.21 -13.65
N SER A 14 -42.50 19.89 -14.76
CA SER A 14 -41.83 19.66 -16.05
C SER A 14 -40.36 20.07 -16.01
N ILE A 15 -40.03 21.17 -15.32
CA ILE A 15 -38.66 21.67 -15.18
C ILE A 15 -37.84 20.81 -14.19
N ILE A 16 -38.47 20.26 -13.15
CA ILE A 16 -37.82 19.32 -12.22
C ILE A 16 -37.58 17.95 -12.88
N LEU A 17 -38.45 17.50 -13.79
CA LEU A 17 -38.25 16.26 -14.56
C LEU A 17 -37.17 16.38 -15.66
N ILE A 18 -36.87 17.58 -16.14
CA ILE A 18 -35.75 17.83 -17.07
C ILE A 18 -34.42 18.00 -16.31
N SER A 19 -34.45 18.42 -15.04
CA SER A 19 -33.25 18.54 -14.19
C SER A 19 -32.84 17.25 -13.45
N CYS A 20 -33.62 16.18 -13.57
CA CYS A 20 -33.34 14.86 -12.98
C CYS A 20 -33.11 13.76 -14.02
N GLN A 21 -32.74 14.13 -15.26
CA GLN A 21 -32.02 13.23 -16.14
C GLN A 21 -30.53 13.47 -15.93
N ASN A 22 -29.97 12.84 -14.89
CA ASN A 22 -28.60 12.36 -14.99
C ASN A 22 -28.60 11.37 -16.16
N VAL A 23 -28.40 11.90 -17.36
CA VAL A 23 -27.98 11.10 -18.49
C VAL A 23 -26.68 10.48 -18.02
N GLU A 24 -26.73 9.21 -17.62
CA GLU A 24 -25.56 8.35 -17.72
C GLU A 24 -25.10 8.50 -19.17
N LYS A 25 -24.14 9.39 -19.41
CA LYS A 25 -23.34 9.36 -20.63
C LYS A 25 -22.61 8.03 -20.55
N LYS A 26 -23.25 6.98 -21.05
CA LYS A 26 -22.51 5.86 -21.61
C LYS A 26 -21.63 6.49 -22.67
N GLU A 27 -20.36 6.72 -22.33
CA GLU A 27 -19.32 7.05 -23.29
C GLU A 27 -19.44 6.01 -24.41
N GLN A 28 -20.05 6.41 -25.53
CA GLN A 28 -20.00 5.62 -26.74
C GLN A 28 -18.56 5.71 -27.18
N ILE A 29 -17.81 4.63 -26.94
CA ILE A 29 -16.47 4.43 -27.49
C ILE A 29 -16.66 4.48 -29.01
N MET A 30 -16.41 5.64 -29.63
CA MET A 30 -16.24 5.71 -31.07
C MET A 30 -15.01 4.89 -31.39
N LYS A 31 -15.23 3.73 -32.00
CA LYS A 31 -14.15 2.86 -32.42
C LYS A 31 -13.73 3.32 -33.82
N ILE A 32 -12.54 3.91 -33.95
CA ILE A 32 -11.95 4.19 -35.26
C ILE A 32 -12.00 2.90 -36.08
N SER A 33 -12.60 2.98 -37.27
CA SER A 33 -12.83 1.78 -38.08
C SER A 33 -11.51 1.20 -38.58
N ASN A 34 -11.46 -0.12 -38.75
CA ASN A 34 -10.26 -0.80 -39.27
C ASN A 34 -9.83 -0.25 -40.65
N ASN A 35 -10.77 0.25 -41.46
CA ASN A 35 -10.47 0.87 -42.75
C ASN A 35 -9.67 2.17 -42.58
N ILE A 36 -10.03 3.01 -41.60
CA ILE A 36 -9.30 4.24 -41.30
C ILE A 36 -7.93 3.93 -40.70
N ILE A 37 -7.85 2.96 -39.77
CA ILE A 37 -6.56 2.50 -39.22
C ILE A 37 -5.63 2.06 -40.36
N GLN A 38 -6.11 1.20 -41.26
CA GLN A 38 -5.30 0.69 -42.36
C GLN A 38 -4.86 1.80 -43.31
N LYS A 39 -5.77 2.74 -43.65
CA LYS A 39 -5.45 3.91 -44.47
C LYS A 39 -4.28 4.71 -43.87
N VAL A 40 -4.36 5.05 -42.59
CA VAL A 40 -3.30 5.81 -41.89
C VAL A 40 -1.98 5.03 -41.84
N VAL A 41 -2.04 3.72 -41.57
CA VAL A 41 -0.85 2.87 -41.57
C VAL A 41 -0.17 2.88 -42.95
N ASP A 42 -0.94 2.80 -44.03
CA ASP A 42 -0.40 2.80 -45.40
C ASP A 42 0.17 4.18 -45.79
N GLU A 43 -0.48 5.28 -45.39
CA GLU A 43 0.03 6.64 -45.54
C GLU A 43 1.37 6.82 -44.81
N LEU A 44 1.48 6.38 -43.55
CA LEU A 44 2.69 6.50 -42.75
C LEU A 44 3.83 5.60 -43.27
N LYS A 45 3.53 4.38 -43.73
CA LYS A 45 4.52 3.50 -44.38
C LYS A 45 5.08 4.14 -45.65
N THR A 46 4.24 4.83 -46.41
CA THR A 46 4.65 5.55 -47.62
C THR A 46 5.51 6.77 -47.26
N LYS A 47 5.14 7.51 -46.21
CA LYS A 47 5.87 8.69 -45.72
C LYS A 47 7.22 8.33 -45.08
N TYR A 48 7.31 7.17 -44.42
CA TYR A 48 8.48 6.73 -43.66
C TYR A 48 8.91 5.29 -44.05
N PRO A 49 9.40 5.07 -45.28
CA PRO A 49 9.67 3.72 -45.81
C PRO A 49 10.81 2.97 -45.10
N ASN A 50 11.66 3.71 -44.37
CA ASN A 50 12.81 3.15 -43.63
C ASN A 50 12.48 2.77 -42.18
N ILE A 51 11.26 3.07 -41.71
CA ILE A 51 10.80 2.68 -40.38
C ILE A 51 10.15 1.31 -40.47
N ASP A 52 10.40 0.48 -39.46
CA ASP A 52 9.78 -0.83 -39.33
C ASP A 52 8.24 -0.72 -39.39
N ALA A 53 7.66 -1.38 -40.39
CA ALA A 53 6.23 -1.44 -40.62
C ALA A 53 5.44 -1.91 -39.39
N ALA A 54 6.02 -2.78 -38.56
CA ALA A 54 5.38 -3.27 -37.34
C ALA A 54 5.27 -2.16 -36.27
N LYS A 55 6.23 -1.23 -36.20
CA LYS A 55 6.17 -0.09 -35.27
C LYS A 55 5.08 0.90 -35.66
N ILE A 56 4.96 1.20 -36.94
CA ILE A 56 3.88 2.06 -37.47
C ILE A 56 2.52 1.43 -37.16
N ASP A 57 2.35 0.15 -37.48
CA ASP A 57 1.12 -0.59 -37.25
C ASP A 57 0.73 -0.61 -35.76
N LYS A 58 1.68 -0.93 -34.87
CA LYS A 58 1.45 -0.96 -33.41
C LYS A 58 1.06 0.43 -32.89
N GLY A 59 1.80 1.48 -33.27
CA GLY A 59 1.56 2.86 -32.84
C GLY A 59 0.17 3.39 -33.23
N VAL A 60 -0.24 3.19 -34.49
CA VAL A 60 -1.56 3.63 -34.96
C VAL A 60 -2.67 2.84 -34.28
N LYS A 61 -2.52 1.52 -34.13
CA LYS A 61 -3.54 0.67 -33.49
C LYS A 61 -3.72 1.01 -32.00
N GLN A 62 -2.64 1.25 -31.27
CA GLN A 62 -2.77 1.63 -29.85
C GLN A 62 -3.38 3.02 -29.70
N ALA A 63 -3.05 3.99 -30.57
CA ALA A 63 -3.70 5.29 -30.55
C ALA A 63 -5.20 5.18 -30.85
N ALA A 64 -5.57 4.41 -31.87
CA ALA A 64 -6.97 4.17 -32.24
C ALA A 64 -7.78 3.49 -31.12
N GLN A 65 -7.15 2.59 -30.37
CA GLN A 65 -7.79 1.88 -29.25
C GLN A 65 -8.24 2.82 -28.12
N PHE A 66 -7.53 3.93 -27.90
CA PHE A 66 -7.87 4.90 -26.86
C PHE A 66 -8.57 6.15 -27.40
N TRP A 67 -8.83 6.25 -28.71
CA TRP A 67 -9.57 7.37 -29.30
C TRP A 67 -11.06 7.29 -28.93
N ARG A 68 -11.64 8.44 -28.57
CA ARG A 68 -13.04 8.61 -28.16
C ARG A 68 -13.68 9.74 -28.94
N GLN A 69 -15.00 9.84 -28.83
CA GLN A 69 -15.76 10.89 -29.52
C GLN A 69 -15.34 12.31 -29.14
N GLU A 70 -14.99 12.56 -27.87
CA GLU A 70 -14.50 13.88 -27.47
C GLU A 70 -13.13 14.26 -28.06
N ASP A 71 -12.41 13.30 -28.66
CA ASP A 71 -11.11 13.57 -29.26
C ASP A 71 -11.19 14.12 -30.69
N GLY A 72 -12.30 13.88 -31.38
CA GLY A 72 -12.51 14.29 -32.77
C GLY A 72 -13.06 13.19 -33.66
N ALA A 73 -13.37 13.54 -34.90
CA ALA A 73 -13.85 12.63 -35.93
C ALA A 73 -12.70 11.82 -36.55
N ASP A 74 -13.02 10.91 -37.47
CA ASP A 74 -12.03 10.09 -38.19
C ASP A 74 -10.95 10.94 -38.88
N ASP A 75 -11.31 12.08 -39.45
CA ASP A 75 -10.35 13.01 -40.09
C ASP A 75 -9.39 13.66 -39.08
N ASP A 76 -9.85 13.92 -37.84
CA ASP A 76 -8.99 14.43 -36.77
C ASP A 76 -8.00 13.36 -36.32
N PHE A 77 -8.42 12.10 -36.25
CA PHE A 77 -7.54 10.97 -35.95
C PHE A 77 -6.46 10.81 -37.03
N ILE A 78 -6.84 10.81 -38.31
CA ILE A 78 -5.91 10.74 -39.45
C ILE A 78 -4.88 11.87 -39.37
N LYS A 79 -5.35 13.09 -39.10
CA LYS A 79 -4.49 14.26 -38.97
C LYS A 79 -3.50 14.10 -37.81
N VAL A 80 -3.97 13.72 -36.62
CA VAL A 80 -3.11 13.51 -35.44
C VAL A 80 -2.03 12.46 -35.75
N CYS A 81 -2.37 11.35 -36.38
CA CYS A 81 -1.39 10.33 -36.75
C CYS A 81 -0.34 10.86 -37.74
N ASN A 82 -0.77 11.58 -38.77
CA ASN A 82 0.14 12.10 -39.80
C ASN A 82 1.04 13.25 -39.30
N ASP A 83 0.53 14.07 -38.39
CA ASP A 83 1.23 15.21 -37.81
C ASP A 83 2.22 14.78 -36.73
N TYR A 84 1.87 13.79 -35.90
CA TYR A 84 2.61 13.45 -34.69
C TYR A 84 3.33 12.09 -34.70
N PHE A 85 3.21 11.30 -35.77
CA PHE A 85 4.11 10.15 -35.93
C PHE A 85 5.52 10.62 -36.31
N ILE A 86 6.51 10.18 -35.54
CA ILE A 86 7.91 10.62 -35.63
C ILE A 86 8.74 9.54 -36.31
N GLY A 87 9.07 9.76 -37.58
CA GLY A 87 9.97 8.89 -38.34
C GLY A 87 11.47 9.24 -38.22
N ASP A 88 11.83 10.37 -37.63
CA ASP A 88 13.23 10.76 -37.38
C ASP A 88 13.69 10.27 -35.99
N PRO A 89 14.69 9.38 -35.89
CA PRO A 89 15.20 8.88 -34.62
C PRO A 89 15.67 9.98 -33.67
N LYS A 90 16.28 11.07 -34.18
CA LYS A 90 16.78 12.15 -33.33
C LYS A 90 15.62 12.95 -32.71
N LEU A 91 14.62 13.28 -33.51
CA LEU A 91 13.42 13.95 -33.01
C LEU A 91 12.66 13.08 -32.01
N LEU A 92 12.65 11.75 -32.19
CA LEU A 92 12.02 10.81 -31.27
C LEU A 92 12.71 10.84 -29.89
N GLU A 93 14.04 10.86 -29.87
CA GLU A 93 14.85 10.97 -28.65
C GLU A 93 14.66 12.32 -27.93
N GLU A 94 14.67 13.43 -28.68
CA GLU A 94 14.39 14.77 -28.13
C GLU A 94 12.97 14.86 -27.55
N THR A 95 11.99 14.25 -28.23
CA THR A 95 10.60 14.18 -27.78
C THR A 95 10.48 13.35 -26.51
N PHE A 96 11.12 12.17 -26.46
CA PHE A 96 11.17 11.34 -25.26
C PHE A 96 11.72 12.10 -24.06
N THR A 97 12.86 12.78 -24.24
CA THR A 97 13.51 13.58 -23.19
C THR A 97 12.59 14.69 -22.68
N ARG A 98 11.88 15.38 -23.59
CA ARG A 98 10.95 16.46 -23.22
C ARG A 98 9.72 15.93 -22.48
N LEU A 99 9.14 14.83 -22.95
CA LEU A 99 7.98 14.19 -22.31
C LEU A 99 8.32 13.74 -20.90
N GLN A 100 9.44 13.04 -20.74
CA GLN A 100 9.93 12.61 -19.44
C GLN A 100 10.08 13.80 -18.47
N LYS A 101 10.72 14.89 -18.90
CA LYS A 101 10.89 16.07 -18.05
C LYS A 101 9.57 16.71 -17.69
N ASN A 102 8.65 16.84 -18.63
CA ASN A 102 7.35 17.46 -18.38
C ASN A 102 6.48 16.60 -17.48
N PHE A 103 6.49 15.27 -17.64
CA PHE A 103 5.75 14.38 -16.75
C PHE A 103 6.33 14.34 -15.34
N GLU A 104 7.66 14.37 -15.17
CA GLU A 104 8.27 14.56 -13.85
C GLU A 104 7.77 15.84 -13.16
N LEU A 105 7.69 16.95 -13.89
CA LEU A 105 7.17 18.19 -13.34
C LEU A 105 5.67 18.11 -13.00
N VAL A 106 4.82 17.66 -13.94
CA VAL A 106 3.37 17.62 -13.74
C VAL A 106 2.99 16.69 -12.60
N TYR A 107 3.44 15.44 -12.64
CA TYR A 107 3.14 14.50 -11.56
C TYR A 107 3.79 14.93 -10.26
N GLY A 108 4.99 15.51 -10.33
CA GLY A 108 5.67 16.01 -9.17
C GLY A 108 4.90 17.12 -8.45
N TYR A 109 4.47 18.17 -9.15
CA TYR A 109 3.65 19.23 -8.56
C TYR A 109 2.36 18.70 -7.93
N MET A 110 1.72 17.71 -8.55
CA MET A 110 0.51 17.10 -8.01
C MET A 110 0.79 16.27 -6.75
N THR A 111 1.94 15.60 -6.67
CA THR A 111 2.39 14.90 -5.45
C THR A 111 2.62 15.88 -4.31
N GLU A 112 3.31 16.99 -4.56
CA GLU A 112 3.57 18.01 -3.54
C GLU A 112 2.27 18.65 -3.06
N LEU A 113 1.39 19.05 -3.99
CA LEU A 113 0.07 19.61 -3.66
C LEU A 113 -0.76 18.63 -2.82
N ASN A 114 -0.81 17.36 -3.22
CA ASN A 114 -1.53 16.33 -2.48
C ASN A 114 -0.97 16.15 -1.06
N ARG A 115 0.36 16.21 -0.91
CA ARG A 115 1.00 16.12 0.40
C ARG A 115 0.65 17.31 1.26
N ASP A 116 0.83 18.53 0.75
CA ASP A 116 0.62 19.78 1.49
C ASP A 116 -0.81 19.89 2.04
N VAL A 117 -1.82 19.56 1.23
CA VAL A 117 -3.23 19.61 1.68
C VAL A 117 -3.60 18.46 2.63
N SER A 118 -2.81 17.39 2.67
CA SER A 118 -3.04 16.23 3.53
C SER A 118 -2.27 16.28 4.86
N ILE A 119 -1.44 17.30 5.09
CA ILE A 119 -0.63 17.45 6.30
C ILE A 119 -1.46 17.23 7.59
N PRO A 120 -2.63 17.86 7.80
CA PRO A 120 -3.40 17.67 9.04
C PRO A 120 -3.79 16.21 9.32
N LEU A 121 -4.14 15.46 8.26
CA LEU A 121 -4.55 14.06 8.34
C LEU A 121 -3.37 13.14 8.65
N HIS A 122 -2.19 13.45 8.12
CA HIS A 122 -1.03 12.59 8.17
C HIS A 122 -0.09 12.87 9.35
N GLU A 123 0.04 14.14 9.72
CA GLU A 123 0.98 14.63 10.72
C GLU A 123 0.28 15.03 12.02
N ASP A 124 1.02 14.98 13.13
CA ASP A 124 0.56 15.41 14.44
C ASP A 124 0.58 16.94 14.57
N THR A 125 -0.32 17.61 13.85
CA THR A 125 -0.46 19.08 13.84
C THR A 125 -1.57 19.62 14.74
N GLY A 126 -2.23 18.76 15.53
CA GLY A 126 -3.30 19.14 16.46
C GLY A 126 -4.64 18.42 16.21
N GLU A 127 -5.74 19.07 16.57
CA GLU A 127 -7.09 18.53 16.39
C GLU A 127 -7.48 18.52 14.90
N LEU A 128 -8.11 17.44 14.44
CA LEU A 128 -8.63 17.33 13.07
C LEU A 128 -9.95 18.10 12.94
N LEU A 129 -10.04 18.93 11.91
CA LEU A 129 -11.24 19.66 11.54
C LEU A 129 -12.06 18.89 10.50
N PRO A 130 -13.39 19.08 10.43
CA PRO A 130 -14.22 18.48 9.39
C PRO A 130 -13.74 18.78 7.95
N VAL A 131 -13.13 19.94 7.73
CA VAL A 131 -12.60 20.33 6.42
C VAL A 131 -11.35 19.54 6.01
N ASP A 132 -10.58 19.02 6.97
CA ASP A 132 -9.36 18.25 6.67
C ASP A 132 -9.73 16.97 5.91
N TYR A 133 -10.84 16.33 6.27
CA TYR A 133 -11.35 15.17 5.55
C TYR A 133 -11.78 15.50 4.11
N LEU A 134 -12.34 16.70 3.88
CA LEU A 134 -12.70 17.15 2.53
C LEU A 134 -11.44 17.36 1.66
N PHE A 135 -10.37 17.89 2.24
CA PHE A 135 -9.08 17.99 1.54
C PHE A 135 -8.39 16.64 1.38
N GLY A 136 -8.56 15.71 2.32
CA GLY A 136 -8.11 14.33 2.14
C GLY A 136 -8.80 13.64 0.96
N GLU A 137 -10.08 13.93 0.72
CA GLU A 137 -10.81 13.43 -0.44
C GLU A 137 -10.41 14.09 -1.77
N PHE A 138 -9.78 15.27 -1.75
CA PHE A 138 -9.39 15.97 -2.96
C PHE A 138 -8.21 15.26 -3.63
N SER A 139 -8.39 14.77 -4.86
CA SER A 139 -7.33 14.13 -5.64
C SER A 139 -6.84 15.06 -6.76
N PRO A 140 -5.65 15.69 -6.63
CA PRO A 140 -5.09 16.55 -7.68
C PRO A 140 -4.86 15.85 -9.01
N PHE A 141 -4.72 14.52 -8.99
CA PHE A 141 -4.40 13.71 -10.16
C PHE A 141 -5.63 13.33 -11.00
N ALA A 142 -6.85 13.48 -10.46
CA ALA A 142 -8.05 12.88 -11.02
C ALA A 142 -8.23 13.19 -12.52
N HIS A 143 -7.93 14.43 -12.94
CA HIS A 143 -8.15 14.92 -14.31
C HIS A 143 -6.95 14.78 -15.25
N LEU A 144 -5.76 14.41 -14.76
CA LEU A 144 -4.54 14.46 -15.58
C LEU A 144 -4.63 13.60 -16.84
N GLN A 145 -5.15 12.37 -16.73
CA GLN A 145 -5.30 11.50 -17.90
C GLN A 145 -6.26 12.11 -18.92
N ASP A 146 -7.44 12.56 -18.49
CA ASP A 146 -8.42 13.19 -19.38
C ASP A 146 -7.81 14.38 -20.13
N ASP A 147 -7.04 15.21 -19.44
CA ASP A 147 -6.39 16.38 -20.03
C ASP A 147 -5.27 16.01 -21.00
N PHE A 148 -4.48 14.97 -20.72
CA PHE A 148 -3.46 14.48 -21.66
C PHE A 148 -4.06 13.87 -22.93
N TYR A 149 -5.24 13.24 -22.86
CA TYR A 149 -5.94 12.78 -24.06
C TYR A 149 -6.55 13.94 -24.83
N LYS A 150 -7.23 14.87 -24.16
CA LYS A 150 -7.84 16.07 -24.79
C LYS A 150 -6.80 16.93 -25.52
N THR A 151 -5.63 17.12 -24.91
CA THR A 151 -4.52 17.91 -25.49
C THR A 151 -3.64 17.13 -26.47
N LYS A 152 -4.00 15.87 -26.77
CA LYS A 152 -3.28 14.94 -27.68
C LYS A 152 -1.91 14.47 -27.22
N ILE A 153 -1.44 14.88 -26.06
CA ILE A 153 -0.17 14.44 -25.47
C ILE A 153 -0.13 12.91 -25.33
N ALA A 154 -1.22 12.30 -24.85
CA ALA A 154 -1.32 10.85 -24.75
C ALA A 154 -1.19 10.16 -26.12
N PHE A 155 -1.78 10.73 -27.17
CA PHE A 155 -1.69 10.17 -28.53
C PHE A 155 -0.29 10.31 -29.13
N VAL A 156 0.44 11.40 -28.84
CA VAL A 156 1.87 11.50 -29.21
C VAL A 156 2.67 10.36 -28.58
N VAL A 157 2.43 10.05 -27.30
CA VAL A 157 3.10 8.92 -26.65
C VAL A 157 2.70 7.61 -27.31
N LEU A 158 1.40 7.39 -27.46
CA LEU A 158 0.86 6.15 -28.00
C LEU A 158 1.28 5.89 -29.45
N LEU A 159 1.43 6.92 -30.29
CA LEU A 159 1.87 6.71 -31.68
C LEU A 159 3.32 6.28 -31.80
N ASN A 160 4.17 6.69 -30.84
CA ASN A 160 5.62 6.65 -31.00
C ASN A 160 6.34 5.69 -30.04
N PHE A 161 5.70 5.31 -28.92
CA PHE A 161 6.28 4.42 -27.91
C PHE A 161 5.34 3.21 -27.68
N PRO A 162 5.84 1.98 -27.87
CA PRO A 162 4.99 0.80 -27.80
C PRO A 162 4.61 0.48 -26.35
N ILE A 163 3.32 0.23 -26.11
CA ILE A 163 2.89 -0.43 -24.87
C ILE A 163 3.39 -1.88 -24.91
N THR A 164 3.94 -2.34 -23.78
CA THR A 164 4.46 -3.71 -23.62
C THR A 164 3.61 -4.53 -22.65
N THR A 165 3.42 -5.82 -22.90
CA THR A 165 2.80 -6.74 -21.94
C THR A 165 3.83 -7.26 -20.92
N LEU A 166 3.36 -7.98 -19.88
CA LEU A 166 4.29 -8.62 -18.94
C LEU A 166 5.11 -9.72 -19.65
N GLU A 167 4.48 -10.49 -20.52
CA GLU A 167 5.11 -11.58 -21.28
C GLU A 167 6.26 -11.04 -22.13
N GLU A 168 6.04 -9.95 -22.88
CA GLU A 168 7.09 -9.29 -23.66
C GLU A 168 8.27 -8.83 -22.77
N ARG A 169 7.97 -8.30 -21.57
CA ARG A 169 8.99 -7.86 -20.60
C ARG A 169 9.79 -9.04 -20.03
N LEU A 170 9.15 -10.15 -19.70
CA LEU A 170 9.83 -11.34 -19.19
C LEU A 170 10.70 -12.01 -20.26
N GLU A 171 10.23 -12.05 -21.52
CA GLU A 171 10.95 -12.69 -22.62
C GLU A 171 12.14 -11.88 -23.14
N SER A 172 12.00 -10.55 -23.19
CA SER A 172 12.96 -9.67 -23.87
C SER A 172 13.59 -8.60 -22.98
N GLY A 173 13.05 -8.33 -21.80
CA GLY A 173 13.47 -7.21 -20.95
C GLY A 173 14.91 -7.30 -20.46
N ASN A 174 15.49 -8.50 -20.37
CA ASN A 174 16.91 -8.70 -20.05
C ASN A 174 17.88 -8.25 -21.16
N LYS A 175 17.37 -7.99 -22.37
CA LYS A 175 18.13 -7.45 -23.50
C LYS A 175 17.92 -5.95 -23.69
N TRP A 176 16.97 -5.35 -22.98
CA TRP A 176 16.65 -3.94 -23.12
C TRP A 176 17.66 -3.08 -22.35
N THR A 177 18.05 -1.99 -23.00
CA THR A 177 18.76 -0.87 -22.37
C THR A 177 17.87 -0.15 -21.35
N ARG A 178 18.47 0.63 -20.45
CA ARG A 178 17.71 1.49 -19.52
C ARG A 178 16.80 2.47 -20.26
N GLU A 179 17.23 2.98 -21.42
CA GLU A 179 16.42 3.87 -22.25
C GLU A 179 15.17 3.17 -22.80
N GLU A 180 15.31 1.93 -23.28
CA GLU A 180 14.18 1.13 -23.76
C GLU A 180 13.18 0.83 -22.64
N TRP A 181 13.68 0.51 -21.44
CA TRP A 181 12.84 0.40 -20.25
C TRP A 181 12.11 1.70 -19.93
N ALA A 182 12.79 2.84 -19.98
CA ALA A 182 12.19 4.13 -19.69
C ALA A 182 11.11 4.51 -20.73
N LYS A 183 11.34 4.20 -22.01
CA LYS A 183 10.32 4.35 -23.08
C LYS A 183 9.12 3.43 -22.86
N ALA A 184 9.33 2.20 -22.40
CA ALA A 184 8.24 1.30 -22.05
C ALA A 184 7.40 1.84 -20.88
N ARG A 185 8.06 2.36 -19.83
CA ARG A 185 7.37 3.02 -18.69
C ARG A 185 6.57 4.24 -19.12
N LEU A 186 7.12 5.06 -20.03
CA LEU A 186 6.40 6.19 -20.62
C LEU A 186 5.10 5.76 -21.31
N ALA A 187 5.15 4.71 -22.14
CA ALA A 187 3.98 4.20 -22.84
C ALA A 187 2.94 3.59 -21.89
N GLN A 188 3.39 2.89 -20.84
CA GLN A 188 2.53 2.27 -19.83
C GLN A 188 1.68 3.29 -19.03
N MET A 189 2.09 4.55 -18.95
CA MET A 189 1.26 5.61 -18.34
C MET A 189 -0.08 5.79 -19.05
N PHE A 190 -0.13 5.46 -20.35
CA PHE A 190 -1.29 5.60 -21.24
C PHE A 190 -1.84 4.24 -21.71
N SER A 191 -1.50 3.14 -21.04
CA SER A 191 -2.09 1.81 -21.27
C SER A 191 -3.56 1.68 -20.83
N LYS A 192 -4.12 2.78 -20.30
CA LYS A 192 -5.46 2.93 -19.76
C LYS A 192 -5.93 4.38 -19.94
N ARG A 193 -7.25 4.58 -20.00
CA ARG A 193 -7.88 5.91 -20.03
C ARG A 193 -9.05 5.93 -19.06
N VAL A 194 -8.77 6.21 -17.80
CA VAL A 194 -9.78 6.25 -16.74
C VAL A 194 -10.33 7.68 -16.60
N PRO A 195 -11.65 7.90 -16.73
CA PRO A 195 -12.24 9.22 -16.52
C PRO A 195 -12.02 9.74 -15.11
N ALA A 196 -11.90 11.05 -14.98
CA ALA A 196 -11.64 11.69 -13.70
C ALA A 196 -12.67 11.37 -12.61
N GLU A 197 -13.95 11.29 -12.97
CA GLU A 197 -15.01 10.94 -12.01
C GLU A 197 -14.78 9.55 -11.39
N ALA A 198 -14.33 8.58 -12.19
CA ALA A 198 -14.07 7.23 -11.71
C ALA A 198 -12.78 7.15 -10.89
N ASN A 199 -11.75 7.92 -11.26
CA ASN A 199 -10.54 8.09 -10.45
C ASN A 199 -10.86 8.72 -9.08
N GLN A 200 -11.72 9.75 -9.07
CA GLN A 200 -12.14 10.44 -7.85
C GLN A 200 -12.92 9.51 -6.91
N LYS A 201 -13.87 8.72 -7.43
CA LYS A 201 -14.59 7.69 -6.65
C LYS A 201 -13.64 6.66 -6.05
N THR A 202 -12.61 6.26 -6.80
CA THR A 202 -11.57 5.36 -6.30
C THR A 202 -10.81 6.00 -5.15
N ALA A 203 -10.31 7.24 -5.31
CA ALA A 203 -9.61 7.96 -4.25
C ALA A 203 -10.48 8.07 -2.97
N GLN A 204 -11.75 8.47 -3.11
CA GLN A 204 -12.69 8.55 -1.98
C GLN A 204 -12.88 7.21 -1.27
N ALA A 205 -13.02 6.11 -1.99
CA ALA A 205 -13.18 4.79 -1.39
C ALA A 205 -11.95 4.38 -0.56
N TYR A 206 -10.74 4.63 -1.08
CA TYR A 206 -9.49 4.36 -0.35
C TYR A 206 -9.32 5.25 0.88
N ASN A 207 -9.56 6.56 0.74
CA ASN A 207 -9.47 7.49 1.87
C ASN A 207 -10.47 7.17 2.99
N ASN A 208 -11.69 6.78 2.63
CA ASN A 208 -12.69 6.37 3.62
C ASN A 208 -12.25 5.10 4.39
N ALA A 209 -11.66 4.13 3.70
CA ALA A 209 -11.11 2.94 4.33
C ALA A 209 -9.89 3.27 5.22
N GLU A 210 -9.00 4.16 4.77
CA GLU A 210 -7.86 4.64 5.55
C GLU A 210 -8.31 5.38 6.82
N ASN A 211 -9.28 6.28 6.70
CA ASN A 211 -9.86 7.00 7.85
C ASN A 211 -10.50 6.04 8.85
N TYR A 212 -11.27 5.06 8.37
CA TYR A 212 -11.82 4.01 9.21
C TYR A 212 -10.74 3.25 9.99
N ILE A 213 -9.66 2.86 9.33
CA ILE A 213 -8.57 2.09 9.94
C ILE A 213 -7.74 2.93 10.90
N SER A 214 -7.30 4.12 10.51
CA SER A 214 -6.44 5.02 11.29
C SER A 214 -7.12 5.53 12.57
N GLN A 215 -8.45 5.59 12.56
CA GLN A 215 -9.25 5.94 13.72
C GLN A 215 -9.72 4.73 14.51
N TYR A 216 -9.33 3.50 14.21
CA TYR A 216 -9.85 2.33 14.93
C TYR A 216 -9.01 1.99 16.17
N ASN A 217 -9.25 2.66 17.31
CA ASN A 217 -8.49 2.43 18.53
C ASN A 217 -9.26 1.65 19.59
N ILE A 218 -8.55 0.76 20.29
CA ILE A 218 -9.03 0.04 21.46
C ILE A 218 -8.37 0.61 22.71
N VAL A 219 -9.18 1.01 23.69
CA VAL A 219 -8.71 1.45 25.01
C VAL A 219 -8.38 0.21 25.84
N MET A 220 -7.16 -0.31 25.69
CA MET A 220 -6.72 -1.56 26.31
C MET A 220 -6.85 -1.56 27.82
N HIS A 221 -6.61 -0.40 28.47
CA HIS A 221 -6.82 -0.25 29.91
C HIS A 221 -8.24 -0.64 30.35
N ASN A 222 -9.24 -0.39 29.49
CA ASN A 222 -10.66 -0.64 29.76
C ASN A 222 -11.11 -2.07 29.49
N LEU A 223 -10.20 -2.95 29.10
CA LEU A 223 -10.48 -4.37 28.98
C LEU A 223 -10.46 -5.04 30.34
N LEU A 224 -11.49 -5.85 30.60
CA LEU A 224 -11.63 -6.66 31.79
C LEU A 224 -11.49 -8.14 31.42
N ASN A 225 -10.80 -8.90 32.26
CA ASN A 225 -10.86 -10.37 32.22
C ASN A 225 -12.17 -10.88 32.84
N ASP A 226 -12.34 -12.21 32.89
CA ASP A 226 -13.54 -12.85 33.46
C ASP A 226 -13.71 -12.61 34.97
N ASN A 227 -12.64 -12.19 35.66
CA ASN A 227 -12.67 -11.82 37.08
C ASN A 227 -12.96 -10.33 37.30
N GLY A 228 -13.15 -9.54 36.24
CA GLY A 228 -13.34 -8.10 36.32
C GLY A 228 -12.06 -7.30 36.52
N GLU A 229 -10.89 -7.90 36.29
CA GLU A 229 -9.57 -7.29 36.48
C GLU A 229 -9.04 -6.68 35.17
N ARG A 230 -8.32 -5.57 35.29
CA ARG A 230 -7.61 -4.94 34.17
C ARG A 230 -6.21 -5.52 34.06
N LEU A 231 -5.85 -6.02 32.88
CA LEU A 231 -4.50 -6.56 32.64
C LEU A 231 -3.53 -5.54 32.06
N PHE A 232 -4.03 -4.45 31.47
CA PHE A 232 -3.22 -3.44 30.79
C PHE A 232 -3.07 -2.16 31.62
N PRO A 233 -1.92 -1.47 31.53
CA PRO A 233 -1.67 -0.27 32.31
C PRO A 233 -2.62 0.86 31.94
N GLU A 234 -2.77 1.81 32.86
CA GLU A 234 -3.60 3.00 32.70
C GLU A 234 -3.26 3.80 31.44
N GLY A 235 -4.29 4.32 30.77
CA GLY A 235 -4.13 5.14 29.56
C GLY A 235 -3.67 4.40 28.29
N LYS A 236 -3.45 3.07 28.34
CA LYS A 236 -3.00 2.34 27.15
C LYS A 236 -4.09 2.26 26.08
N ILE A 237 -3.81 2.85 24.92
CA ILE A 237 -4.68 2.87 23.73
C ILE A 237 -3.88 2.33 22.55
N LEU A 238 -4.46 1.37 21.83
CA LEU A 238 -3.81 0.74 20.69
C LEU A 238 -4.69 0.84 19.44
N LEU A 239 -4.07 1.25 18.33
CA LEU A 239 -4.64 1.10 17.00
C LEU A 239 -4.86 -0.39 16.72
N SER A 240 -5.99 -0.73 16.08
CA SER A 240 -6.45 -2.09 15.78
C SER A 240 -5.34 -3.09 15.43
N HIS A 241 -5.07 -3.40 14.16
CA HIS A 241 -4.19 -4.53 13.86
C HIS A 241 -2.74 -4.31 14.31
N TRP A 242 -2.11 -3.17 13.99
CA TRP A 242 -0.69 -2.94 14.29
C TRP A 242 -0.43 -2.86 15.79
N GLY A 243 -1.19 -2.02 16.50
CA GLY A 243 -1.01 -1.80 17.93
C GLY A 243 -1.26 -3.08 18.72
N LEU A 244 -2.37 -3.78 18.44
CA LEU A 244 -2.69 -5.05 19.10
C LEU A 244 -1.63 -6.13 18.83
N ARG A 245 -1.19 -6.30 17.58
CA ARG A 245 -0.17 -7.30 17.22
C ARG A 245 1.15 -7.00 17.93
N ASP A 246 1.60 -5.75 17.89
CA ASP A 246 2.90 -5.37 18.46
C ASP A 246 2.86 -5.46 19.99
N GLU A 247 1.74 -5.11 20.63
CA GLU A 247 1.56 -5.35 22.06
C GLU A 247 1.61 -6.84 22.40
N LEU A 248 0.96 -7.69 21.60
CA LEU A 248 1.01 -9.14 21.80
C LEU A 248 2.46 -9.66 21.75
N LYS A 249 3.25 -9.14 20.80
CA LYS A 249 4.68 -9.46 20.68
C LYS A 249 5.48 -9.01 21.92
N ALA A 250 5.20 -7.83 22.47
CA ALA A 250 5.88 -7.34 23.66
C ALA A 250 5.66 -8.26 24.88
N GLN A 251 4.52 -8.95 24.95
CA GLN A 251 4.19 -9.84 26.07
C GLN A 251 5.03 -11.12 26.15
N TYR A 252 5.77 -11.51 25.10
CA TYR A 252 6.68 -12.68 25.19
C TYR A 252 7.84 -12.47 26.18
N ALA A 253 8.18 -11.22 26.49
CA ALA A 253 9.22 -10.90 27.48
C ALA A 253 8.73 -10.99 28.94
N ASN A 254 7.41 -11.07 29.16
CA ASN A 254 6.81 -11.07 30.49
C ASN A 254 6.43 -12.49 30.92
N VAL A 255 6.83 -12.88 32.15
CA VAL A 255 6.52 -14.21 32.71
C VAL A 255 5.00 -14.45 32.82
N ASP A 256 4.24 -13.40 33.11
CA ASP A 256 2.78 -13.37 33.19
C ASP A 256 2.13 -12.78 31.91
N GLY A 257 2.83 -12.82 30.78
CA GLY A 257 2.36 -12.23 29.52
C GLY A 257 1.20 -12.98 28.86
N LEU A 258 1.08 -14.30 29.08
CA LEU A 258 0.14 -15.17 28.37
C LEU A 258 -1.34 -14.73 28.49
N PRO A 259 -1.89 -14.40 29.68
CA PRO A 259 -3.26 -13.89 29.80
C PRO A 259 -3.54 -12.63 28.96
N ARG A 260 -2.55 -11.73 28.82
CA ARG A 260 -2.67 -10.53 27.97
C ARG A 260 -2.68 -10.90 26.49
N GLN A 261 -1.84 -11.85 26.07
CA GLN A 261 -1.82 -12.35 24.70
C GLN A 261 -3.16 -13.01 24.32
N GLU A 262 -3.73 -13.81 25.22
CA GLU A 262 -5.03 -14.45 25.02
C GLU A 262 -6.16 -13.41 24.92
N MET A 263 -6.17 -12.39 25.79
CA MET A 263 -7.14 -11.30 25.71
C MET A 263 -7.02 -10.53 24.38
N ILE A 264 -5.80 -10.20 23.94
CA ILE A 264 -5.58 -9.51 22.66
C ILE A 264 -6.08 -10.38 21.48
N ARG A 265 -5.79 -11.68 21.50
CA ARG A 265 -6.32 -12.62 20.50
C ARG A 265 -7.85 -12.55 20.45
N THR A 266 -8.53 -12.61 21.60
CA THR A 266 -10.00 -12.51 21.64
C THR A 266 -10.49 -11.19 21.06
N VAL A 267 -9.86 -10.06 21.40
CA VAL A 267 -10.19 -8.75 20.82
C VAL A 267 -10.07 -8.78 19.28
N MET A 268 -8.96 -9.30 18.75
CA MET A 268 -8.76 -9.43 17.30
C MET A 268 -9.85 -10.30 16.64
N GLU A 269 -10.19 -11.43 17.25
CA GLU A 269 -11.25 -12.31 16.74
C GLU A 269 -12.62 -11.61 16.73
N LYS A 270 -12.94 -10.81 17.75
CA LYS A 270 -14.17 -10.02 17.81
C LYS A 270 -14.22 -8.94 16.73
N ILE A 271 -13.09 -8.30 16.43
CA ILE A 271 -12.97 -7.33 15.33
C ILE A 271 -13.22 -8.04 13.99
N ILE A 272 -12.53 -9.16 13.73
CA ILE A 272 -12.62 -9.89 12.46
C ILE A 272 -14.04 -10.42 12.22
N ARG A 273 -14.72 -10.93 13.25
CA ARG A 273 -16.10 -11.44 13.15
C ARG A 273 -17.16 -10.33 13.06
N GLN A 274 -16.75 -9.08 13.30
CA GLN A 274 -17.64 -7.93 13.50
C GLN A 274 -18.66 -8.24 14.62
N GLU A 275 -18.13 -8.77 15.73
CA GLU A 275 -18.86 -9.05 16.98
C GLU A 275 -18.45 -8.10 18.11
N ILE A 276 -17.39 -7.31 17.91
CA ILE A 276 -16.97 -6.27 18.84
C ILE A 276 -18.13 -5.26 19.03
N PRO A 277 -18.49 -4.90 20.27
CA PRO A 277 -19.47 -3.84 20.50
C PRO A 277 -19.00 -2.51 19.91
N LYS A 278 -19.80 -1.86 19.07
CA LYS A 278 -19.39 -0.62 18.38
C LYS A 278 -18.94 0.47 19.36
N VAL A 279 -19.58 0.52 20.53
CA VAL A 279 -19.35 1.56 21.54
C VAL A 279 -17.97 1.52 22.20
N VAL A 280 -17.20 0.44 22.06
CA VAL A 280 -15.87 0.31 22.69
C VAL A 280 -14.73 0.88 21.85
N ILE A 281 -15.01 1.20 20.58
CA ILE A 281 -14.04 1.78 19.65
C ILE A 281 -13.87 3.27 19.97
N ASN A 282 -12.63 3.73 20.20
CA ASN A 282 -12.28 5.10 20.59
C ASN A 282 -12.97 5.64 21.85
N ASN A 283 -13.44 4.77 22.74
CA ASN A 283 -14.28 5.20 23.86
C ASN A 283 -13.64 4.87 25.21
N MET A 284 -13.29 5.91 25.96
CA MET A 284 -12.73 5.78 27.32
C MET A 284 -13.81 5.64 28.40
N ASP A 285 -15.08 5.91 28.09
CA ASP A 285 -16.17 5.97 29.06
C ASP A 285 -16.80 4.59 29.34
N VAL A 286 -16.34 3.53 28.67
CA VAL A 286 -16.88 2.16 28.80
C VAL A 286 -15.80 1.13 29.12
N LEU A 287 -16.18 0.11 29.87
CA LEU A 287 -15.41 -1.10 30.16
C LEU A 287 -15.95 -2.24 29.29
N TRP A 288 -15.06 -3.12 28.84
CA TRP A 288 -15.43 -4.24 27.98
C TRP A 288 -14.78 -5.54 28.45
N THR A 289 -15.59 -6.60 28.55
CA THR A 289 -15.12 -7.97 28.80
C THR A 289 -15.18 -8.76 27.47
N PRO A 290 -14.05 -8.96 26.76
CA PRO A 290 -14.07 -9.50 25.39
C PRO A 290 -14.60 -10.94 25.26
N SER A 291 -14.45 -11.77 26.29
CA SER A 291 -14.91 -13.16 26.32
C SER A 291 -16.44 -13.27 26.23
N THR A 292 -17.16 -12.36 26.89
CA THR A 292 -18.62 -12.35 26.99
C THR A 292 -19.28 -11.26 26.15
N ASN A 293 -18.50 -10.33 25.60
CA ASN A 293 -18.97 -9.08 24.99
C ASN A 293 -19.80 -8.20 25.95
N ALA A 294 -19.63 -8.34 27.27
CA ALA A 294 -20.29 -7.48 28.23
C ALA A 294 -19.65 -6.08 28.22
N VAL A 295 -20.49 -5.04 28.20
CA VAL A 295 -20.06 -3.63 28.30
C VAL A 295 -20.71 -2.99 29.53
N ALA A 296 -19.92 -2.20 30.25
CA ALA A 296 -20.36 -1.43 31.40
C ALA A 296 -19.81 0.00 31.33
N LEU A 297 -20.36 0.92 32.11
CA LEU A 297 -19.78 2.26 32.26
C LEU A 297 -18.49 2.19 33.08
N ALA A 298 -17.47 2.92 32.65
CA ALA A 298 -16.31 3.19 33.47
C ALA A 298 -16.71 4.09 34.66
N LEU A 299 -15.99 4.01 35.78
CA LEU A 299 -16.25 4.86 36.95
C LEU A 299 -16.11 6.36 36.63
N GLU A 300 -15.20 6.69 35.71
CA GLU A 300 -14.94 8.05 35.23
C GLU A 300 -15.77 8.43 34.00
N ALA A 301 -16.78 7.61 33.66
CA ALA A 301 -17.67 7.91 32.54
C ALA A 301 -18.37 9.26 32.76
N LYS A 302 -18.57 9.98 31.66
CA LYS A 302 -19.30 11.25 31.70
C LYS A 302 -20.73 11.03 32.24
N PRO A 303 -21.30 11.99 33.00
CA PRO A 303 -22.57 11.79 33.72
C PRO A 303 -23.77 11.35 32.87
N ASP A 304 -23.79 11.72 31.58
CA ASP A 304 -24.87 11.41 30.64
C ASP A 304 -24.51 10.29 29.65
N THR A 305 -23.43 9.55 29.88
CA THR A 305 -23.01 8.47 28.98
C THR A 305 -24.03 7.34 28.98
N LYS A 306 -24.78 7.25 27.87
CA LYS A 306 -25.57 6.07 27.51
C LYS A 306 -24.77 5.26 26.50
N PHE A 307 -24.84 3.93 26.60
CA PHE A 307 -24.16 3.04 25.66
C PHE A 307 -25.14 2.03 25.05
N ASP A 308 -24.86 1.67 23.79
CA ASP A 308 -25.51 0.59 23.06
C ASP A 308 -24.47 -0.51 22.85
N ASN A 309 -24.78 -1.72 23.32
CA ASN A 309 -23.89 -2.87 23.21
C ASN A 309 -24.06 -3.65 21.89
N SER A 310 -24.72 -3.05 20.90
CA SER A 310 -24.84 -3.64 19.57
C SER A 310 -23.46 -3.84 18.94
N PRO A 311 -23.24 -4.99 18.26
CA PRO A 311 -22.00 -5.22 17.55
C PRO A 311 -21.78 -4.15 16.48
N GLU A 312 -20.53 -3.86 16.19
CA GLU A 312 -20.16 -3.16 14.97
C GLU A 312 -20.86 -3.87 13.79
N PRO A 313 -21.58 -3.15 12.93
CA PRO A 313 -22.08 -3.72 11.68
C PRO A 313 -20.91 -4.28 10.86
N ASN A 314 -21.16 -4.83 9.67
CA ASN A 314 -20.08 -5.32 8.80
C ASN A 314 -19.26 -4.20 8.13
N THR A 315 -19.02 -3.08 8.83
CA THR A 315 -18.36 -1.86 8.33
C THR A 315 -16.95 -2.14 7.83
N ARG A 316 -16.17 -3.00 8.50
CA ARG A 316 -14.84 -3.42 8.01
C ARG A 316 -14.90 -3.99 6.59
N PHE A 317 -15.86 -4.86 6.33
CA PHE A 317 -16.04 -5.52 5.04
C PHE A 317 -16.75 -4.61 4.03
N GLU A 318 -17.57 -3.68 4.49
CA GLU A 318 -18.14 -2.63 3.66
C GLU A 318 -17.05 -1.71 3.09
N MET A 319 -16.07 -1.29 3.90
CA MET A 319 -14.93 -0.49 3.42
C MET A 319 -14.15 -1.22 2.33
N TRP A 320 -13.80 -2.49 2.56
CA TRP A 320 -13.11 -3.31 1.56
C TRP A 320 -13.96 -3.49 0.29
N GLN A 321 -15.25 -3.76 0.44
CA GLN A 321 -16.17 -3.91 -0.68
C GLN A 321 -16.33 -2.60 -1.47
N ASN A 322 -16.32 -1.44 -0.82
CA ASN A 322 -16.42 -0.14 -1.48
C ASN A 322 -15.18 0.12 -2.36
N ILE A 323 -13.99 -0.23 -1.88
CA ILE A 323 -12.77 -0.22 -2.71
C ILE A 323 -12.92 -1.17 -3.90
N TYR A 324 -13.38 -2.40 -3.70
CA TYR A 324 -13.62 -3.34 -4.80
C TYR A 324 -14.61 -2.78 -5.83
N LYS A 325 -15.73 -2.20 -5.39
CA LYS A 325 -16.74 -1.61 -6.29
C LYS A 325 -16.14 -0.47 -7.10
N ALA A 326 -15.40 0.44 -6.48
CA ALA A 326 -14.73 1.54 -7.17
C ALA A 326 -13.68 1.03 -8.17
N GLN A 327 -12.90 0.02 -7.80
CA GLN A 327 -11.92 -0.61 -8.68
C GLN A 327 -12.58 -1.31 -9.87
N ARG A 328 -13.74 -1.94 -9.65
CA ARG A 328 -14.54 -2.54 -10.73
C ARG A 328 -15.13 -1.50 -11.68
N GLU A 329 -15.47 -0.31 -11.20
CA GLU A 329 -15.90 0.78 -12.08
C GLU A 329 -14.80 1.20 -13.06
N ILE A 330 -13.52 1.13 -12.64
CA ILE A 330 -12.41 1.49 -13.52
C ILE A 330 -11.90 0.35 -14.40
N ASP A 331 -12.18 -0.92 -14.04
CA ASP A 331 -11.74 -2.12 -14.79
C ASP A 331 -12.02 -2.05 -16.29
N LYS A 332 -13.19 -1.54 -16.69
CA LYS A 332 -13.59 -1.38 -18.10
C LYS A 332 -12.69 -0.44 -18.92
N TYR A 333 -11.87 0.38 -18.25
CA TYR A 333 -10.94 1.32 -18.88
C TYR A 333 -9.51 0.76 -19.02
N TYR A 334 -9.28 -0.47 -18.56
CA TYR A 334 -8.02 -1.22 -18.69
C TYR A 334 -8.17 -2.36 -19.69
N PRO A 335 -7.96 -2.10 -21.00
CA PRO A 335 -8.24 -3.09 -22.04
C PRO A 335 -7.34 -4.33 -21.98
N HIS A 336 -6.15 -4.22 -21.40
CA HIS A 336 -5.18 -5.31 -21.29
C HIS A 336 -5.07 -5.89 -19.87
N LEU A 337 -5.62 -5.21 -18.87
CA LEU A 337 -5.52 -5.56 -17.44
C LEU A 337 -6.89 -5.37 -16.75
N PRO A 338 -7.90 -6.17 -17.12
CA PRO A 338 -9.31 -5.90 -16.84
C PRO A 338 -9.73 -6.14 -15.39
N THR A 339 -8.80 -6.44 -14.50
CA THR A 339 -9.06 -6.60 -13.06
C THR A 339 -7.96 -5.92 -12.24
N LEU A 340 -8.25 -5.54 -10.99
CA LEU A 340 -7.22 -5.07 -10.08
C LEU A 340 -6.15 -6.15 -9.84
N MET A 341 -6.52 -7.43 -9.85
CA MET A 341 -5.56 -8.53 -9.76
C MET A 341 -4.55 -8.46 -10.92
N ASP A 342 -5.02 -8.32 -12.16
CA ASP A 342 -4.14 -8.17 -13.33
C ASP A 342 -3.21 -6.97 -13.19
N ARG A 343 -3.73 -5.82 -12.75
CA ARG A 343 -2.91 -4.61 -12.54
C ARG A 343 -1.84 -4.82 -11.47
N ARG A 344 -2.24 -5.34 -10.31
CA ARG A 344 -1.38 -5.55 -9.15
C ARG A 344 -0.28 -6.59 -9.38
N PHE A 345 -0.51 -7.60 -10.23
CA PHE A 345 0.48 -8.62 -10.53
C PHE A 345 1.29 -8.30 -11.79
N LYS A 346 0.62 -7.91 -12.89
CA LYS A 346 1.26 -7.78 -14.19
C LYS A 346 1.83 -6.39 -14.47
N GLU A 347 1.23 -5.32 -13.92
CA GLU A 347 1.75 -3.95 -14.06
C GLU A 347 2.62 -3.55 -12.87
N ASP A 348 2.11 -3.68 -11.64
CA ASP A 348 2.79 -3.16 -10.45
C ASP A 348 3.98 -4.04 -10.01
N ARG A 349 3.76 -5.36 -9.86
CA ARG A 349 4.80 -6.30 -9.41
C ARG A 349 5.63 -6.91 -10.53
N GLU A 350 5.11 -6.86 -11.75
CA GLU A 350 5.69 -7.50 -12.93
C GLU A 350 6.01 -9.00 -12.72
N ILE A 351 5.08 -9.72 -12.10
CA ILE A 351 5.19 -11.16 -11.84
C ILE A 351 3.86 -11.85 -12.15
N PRO A 352 3.86 -13.03 -12.80
CA PRO A 352 2.63 -13.79 -12.99
C PRO A 352 2.02 -14.19 -11.64
N GLU A 353 0.72 -13.95 -11.47
CA GLU A 353 -0.01 -14.22 -10.23
C GLU A 353 0.13 -15.69 -9.76
N GLU A 354 0.03 -16.65 -10.67
CA GLU A 354 0.15 -18.08 -10.36
C GLU A 354 1.57 -18.43 -9.88
N GLN A 355 2.60 -17.90 -10.53
CA GLN A 355 3.99 -18.12 -10.11
C GLN A 355 4.27 -17.53 -8.73
N PHE A 356 3.71 -16.35 -8.45
CA PHE A 356 3.81 -15.73 -7.14
C PHE A 356 3.07 -16.55 -6.06
N GLU A 357 1.86 -17.02 -6.35
CA GLU A 357 1.11 -17.88 -5.44
C GLU A 357 1.88 -19.18 -5.13
N ASP A 358 2.44 -19.83 -6.14
CA ASP A 358 3.24 -21.05 -5.99
C ASP A 358 4.50 -20.79 -5.16
N LEU A 359 5.15 -19.64 -5.34
CA LEU A 359 6.26 -19.22 -4.49
C LEU A 359 5.84 -19.14 -3.01
N LEU A 360 4.73 -18.48 -2.69
CA LEU A 360 4.23 -18.40 -1.31
C LEU A 360 3.87 -19.78 -0.75
N LYS A 361 3.17 -20.60 -1.54
CA LYS A 361 2.81 -21.97 -1.15
C LYS A 361 4.03 -22.85 -0.88
N SER A 362 5.11 -22.66 -1.63
CA SER A 362 6.36 -23.41 -1.41
C SER A 362 6.97 -23.12 -0.03
N ILE A 363 6.91 -21.86 0.43
CA ILE A 363 7.38 -21.46 1.76
C ILE A 363 6.44 -22.01 2.84
N LEU A 364 5.13 -21.81 2.67
CA LEU A 364 4.09 -22.25 3.60
C LEU A 364 4.07 -23.77 3.81
N SER A 365 4.50 -24.54 2.80
CA SER A 365 4.51 -26.01 2.83
C SER A 365 5.88 -26.59 3.19
N SER A 366 6.88 -25.74 3.51
CA SER A 366 8.22 -26.20 3.80
C SER A 366 8.27 -27.03 5.10
N PRO A 367 8.92 -28.20 5.11
CA PRO A 367 9.06 -29.02 6.33
C PRO A 367 9.85 -28.30 7.42
N LEU A 368 10.66 -27.30 7.07
CA LEU A 368 11.43 -26.48 8.02
C LEU A 368 10.52 -25.61 8.91
N ILE A 369 9.30 -25.28 8.47
CA ILE A 369 8.36 -24.52 9.30
C ILE A 369 7.97 -25.30 10.54
N LYS A 370 7.63 -26.59 10.39
CA LYS A 370 7.27 -27.43 11.53
C LYS A 370 8.41 -27.55 12.54
N GLN A 371 9.64 -27.76 12.05
CA GLN A 371 10.83 -27.81 12.90
C GLN A 371 11.08 -26.48 13.62
N THR A 372 10.85 -25.36 12.94
CA THR A 372 10.94 -24.02 13.54
C THR A 372 9.88 -23.85 14.64
N GLY A 373 8.65 -24.29 14.40
CA GLY A 373 7.58 -24.32 15.40
C GLY A 373 7.94 -25.15 16.64
N GLU A 374 8.53 -26.33 16.46
CA GLU A 374 9.01 -27.18 17.57
C GLU A 374 10.09 -26.48 18.42
N VAL A 375 10.97 -25.69 17.79
CA VAL A 375 11.93 -24.85 18.50
C VAL A 375 11.22 -23.77 19.32
N ILE A 376 10.18 -23.14 18.76
CA ILE A 376 9.37 -22.14 19.49
C ILE A 376 8.65 -22.79 20.68
N GLU A 377 8.00 -23.95 20.51
CA GLU A 377 7.35 -24.68 21.62
C GLU A 377 8.33 -24.95 22.76
N LYS A 378 9.53 -25.43 22.42
CA LYS A 378 10.58 -25.70 23.41
C LYS A 378 11.00 -24.44 24.17
N ARG A 379 11.08 -23.29 23.49
CA ARG A 379 11.42 -22.00 24.13
C ARG A 379 10.30 -21.46 25.00
N LEU A 380 9.06 -21.60 24.56
CA LEU A 380 7.89 -21.15 25.31
C LEU A 380 7.52 -22.07 26.49
N GLY A 381 7.98 -23.32 26.47
CA GLY A 381 7.62 -24.33 27.48
C GLY A 381 6.15 -24.76 27.41
N ARG A 382 5.47 -24.48 26.29
CA ARG A 382 4.08 -24.82 26.03
C ARG A 382 3.85 -25.10 24.54
N LYS A 383 2.71 -25.73 24.23
CA LYS A 383 2.24 -25.86 22.86
C LYS A 383 1.98 -24.50 22.21
N LEU A 384 2.15 -24.44 20.89
CA LEU A 384 1.82 -23.25 20.14
C LEU A 384 0.34 -22.93 20.27
N LYS A 385 0.06 -21.65 20.44
CA LYS A 385 -1.23 -21.01 20.27
C LYS A 385 -1.22 -20.28 18.93
N PRO A 386 -2.37 -20.07 18.27
CA PRO A 386 -2.44 -19.39 16.98
C PRO A 386 -1.71 -18.05 16.89
N PHE A 387 -1.70 -17.26 17.97
CA PHE A 387 -0.99 -15.98 18.00
C PHE A 387 0.54 -16.12 18.06
N ASP A 388 1.09 -17.32 18.27
CA ASP A 388 2.54 -17.55 18.20
C ASP A 388 3.07 -17.48 16.77
N ILE A 389 2.20 -17.33 15.76
CA ILE A 389 2.58 -16.90 14.42
C ILE A 389 3.37 -15.57 14.46
N TRP A 390 3.13 -14.74 15.49
CA TRP A 390 3.83 -13.49 15.75
C TRP A 390 5.04 -13.61 16.67
N TYR A 391 5.46 -14.83 17.05
CA TYR A 391 6.62 -15.04 17.92
C TYR A 391 7.86 -14.30 17.40
N ASN A 392 8.46 -13.46 18.24
CA ASN A 392 9.60 -12.60 17.90
C ASN A 392 10.91 -13.00 18.62
N GLY A 393 10.92 -14.12 19.34
CA GLY A 393 12.08 -14.53 20.16
C GLY A 393 13.26 -15.09 19.37
N PHE A 394 13.20 -15.13 18.05
CA PHE A 394 14.37 -15.36 17.19
C PHE A 394 15.16 -14.08 16.90
N LYS A 395 14.60 -12.89 17.14
CA LYS A 395 15.40 -11.66 17.06
C LYS A 395 16.48 -11.70 18.14
N ALA A 396 17.67 -11.24 17.79
CA ALA A 396 18.75 -11.12 18.76
C ALA A 396 18.28 -10.22 19.91
N GLN A 397 18.16 -10.81 21.11
CA GLN A 397 17.87 -10.03 22.30
C GLN A 397 19.16 -9.34 22.71
N GLY A 398 19.24 -8.04 22.49
CA GLY A 398 20.30 -7.24 23.07
C GLY A 398 20.29 -7.37 24.59
N LYS A 399 21.37 -6.94 25.25
CA LYS A 399 21.43 -6.84 26.71
C LYS A 399 20.30 -5.97 27.30
N TYR A 400 19.70 -5.10 26.48
CA TYR A 400 18.75 -4.08 26.88
C TYR A 400 17.31 -4.54 26.62
N ASN A 401 16.43 -4.32 27.60
CA ASN A 401 15.00 -4.44 27.41
C ASN A 401 14.42 -3.20 26.70
N GLU A 402 13.15 -3.28 26.30
CA GLU A 402 12.47 -2.19 25.56
C GLU A 402 12.46 -0.86 26.33
N ALA A 403 12.24 -0.86 27.65
CA ALA A 403 12.24 0.36 28.45
C ALA A 403 13.62 1.03 28.52
N GLU A 404 14.69 0.23 28.53
CA GLU A 404 16.06 0.74 28.45
C GLU A 404 16.37 1.32 27.07
N LEU A 405 15.93 0.64 26.00
CA LEU A 405 16.06 1.14 24.63
C LEU A 405 15.26 2.43 24.43
N ASP A 406 14.04 2.51 24.97
CA ASP A 406 13.23 3.73 24.98
C ASP A 406 13.98 4.89 25.62
N LYS A 407 14.59 4.68 26.79
CA LYS A 407 15.38 5.74 27.45
C LYS A 407 16.56 6.20 26.59
N ILE A 408 17.26 5.26 25.94
CA ILE A 408 18.43 5.56 25.10
C ILE A 408 18.01 6.35 23.86
N VAL A 409 17.00 5.87 23.15
CA VAL A 409 16.46 6.50 21.95
C VAL A 409 15.89 7.87 22.27
N LYS A 410 15.10 8.00 23.34
CA LYS A 410 14.52 9.28 23.78
C LYS A 410 15.57 10.31 24.14
N THR A 411 16.67 9.88 24.77
CA THR A 411 17.81 10.76 25.07
C THR A 411 18.51 11.22 23.80
N LYS A 412 18.65 10.31 22.82
CA LYS A 412 19.33 10.58 21.56
C LYS A 412 18.49 11.46 20.62
N TYR A 413 17.17 11.20 20.58
CA TYR A 413 16.20 11.84 19.70
C TYR A 413 15.01 12.37 20.51
N PRO A 414 15.20 13.50 21.22
CA PRO A 414 14.12 14.12 22.00
C PRO A 414 12.98 14.70 21.14
N ASN A 415 13.19 14.85 19.84
CA ASN A 415 12.20 15.32 18.86
C ASN A 415 12.59 14.84 17.45
N VAL A 416 11.71 15.08 16.48
CA VAL A 416 11.91 14.69 15.09
C VAL A 416 13.14 15.35 14.46
N ALA A 417 13.37 16.64 14.71
CA ALA A 417 14.52 17.37 14.17
C ALA A 417 15.87 16.79 14.64
N ALA A 418 15.92 16.22 15.85
CA ALA A 418 17.12 15.55 16.35
C ALA A 418 17.41 14.25 15.57
N PHE A 419 16.39 13.50 15.17
CA PHE A 419 16.55 12.31 14.33
C PHE A 419 16.97 12.69 12.91
N GLU A 420 16.29 13.67 12.30
CA GLU A 420 16.63 14.18 10.96
C GLU A 420 18.10 14.61 10.87
N LYS A 421 18.58 15.36 11.86
CA LYS A 421 19.96 15.84 11.91
C LYS A 421 20.99 14.71 12.04
N ASP A 422 20.61 13.55 12.58
CA ASP A 422 21.51 12.39 12.72
C ASP A 422 21.49 11.48 11.48
N ILE A 423 20.62 11.70 10.49
CA ILE A 423 20.55 10.90 9.26
C ILE A 423 21.91 10.75 8.57
N PRO A 424 22.72 11.81 8.33
CA PRO A 424 24.04 11.64 7.73
C PRO A 424 24.95 10.68 8.51
N ASN A 425 24.83 10.70 9.83
CA ASN A 425 25.61 9.87 10.74
C ASN A 425 25.14 8.40 10.69
N ILE A 426 23.83 8.18 10.66
CA ILE A 426 23.20 6.87 10.48
C ILE A 426 23.66 6.25 9.14
N LEU A 427 23.55 7.00 8.05
CA LEU A 427 23.95 6.54 6.72
C LEU A 427 25.47 6.25 6.65
N THR A 428 26.30 7.10 7.26
CA THR A 428 27.74 6.84 7.33
C THR A 428 28.05 5.52 8.06
N LYS A 429 27.32 5.21 9.15
CA LYS A 429 27.45 3.92 9.86
C LYS A 429 27.00 2.72 9.03
N LEU A 430 26.04 2.91 8.12
CA LEU A 430 25.63 1.89 7.14
C LEU A 430 26.65 1.73 5.99
N GLY A 431 27.69 2.55 5.95
CA GLY A 431 28.80 2.45 5.01
C GLY A 431 28.76 3.48 3.87
N PHE A 432 27.78 4.39 3.84
CA PHE A 432 27.74 5.44 2.82
C PHE A 432 28.93 6.39 3.02
N SER A 433 29.52 6.83 1.91
CA SER A 433 30.52 7.90 1.98
C SER A 433 29.88 9.17 2.57
N PHE A 434 30.69 10.01 3.20
CA PHE A 434 30.19 11.26 3.80
C PHE A 434 29.41 12.11 2.79
N ASP A 435 29.93 12.25 1.56
CA ASP A 435 29.30 13.05 0.51
C ASP A 435 27.94 12.47 0.08
N VAL A 436 27.85 11.14 -0.05
CA VAL A 436 26.59 10.47 -0.40
C VAL A 436 25.59 10.54 0.75
N ALA A 437 26.05 10.36 1.99
CA ALA A 437 25.22 10.50 3.18
C ALA A 437 24.65 11.91 3.32
N GLN A 438 25.44 12.96 3.05
CA GLN A 438 24.97 14.35 3.02
C GLN A 438 23.99 14.61 1.88
N PHE A 439 24.26 14.07 0.69
CA PHE A 439 23.35 14.16 -0.45
C PHE A 439 21.98 13.54 -0.14
N LEU A 440 21.97 12.32 0.40
CA LEU A 440 20.75 11.61 0.80
C LEU A 440 19.99 12.37 1.88
N ALA A 441 20.68 12.79 2.96
CA ALA A 441 20.07 13.55 4.04
C ALA A 441 19.48 14.89 3.55
N GLY A 442 20.14 15.58 2.61
CA GLY A 442 19.63 16.81 2.00
C GLY A 442 18.36 16.60 1.15
N LYS A 443 18.00 15.35 0.85
CA LYS A 443 16.83 14.95 0.06
C LYS A 443 15.75 14.26 0.89
N ILE A 444 15.91 14.17 2.20
CA ILE A 444 14.97 13.51 3.11
C ILE A 444 14.54 14.50 4.19
N GLU A 445 13.24 14.58 4.44
CA GLU A 445 12.62 15.32 5.54
C GLU A 445 11.96 14.34 6.49
N VAL A 446 11.93 14.64 7.79
CA VAL A 446 11.28 13.77 8.77
C VAL A 446 10.09 14.48 9.39
N ASP A 447 8.91 13.85 9.34
CA ASP A 447 7.67 14.41 9.88
C ASP A 447 7.12 13.55 11.04
N ALA A 448 6.46 14.22 11.99
CA ALA A 448 5.81 13.57 13.12
C ALA A 448 4.48 12.93 12.67
N ALA A 449 4.43 11.60 12.59
CA ALA A 449 3.24 10.89 12.13
C ALA A 449 2.12 10.88 13.18
N ARG A 450 0.88 11.12 12.74
CA ARG A 450 -0.34 10.85 13.53
C ARG A 450 -0.61 9.34 13.63
N GLY A 451 -0.47 8.62 12.51
CA GLY A 451 -0.69 7.18 12.38
C GLY A 451 0.52 6.31 12.77
N SER A 452 0.68 5.18 12.08
CA SER A 452 1.82 4.26 12.25
C SER A 452 3.15 4.80 11.72
N GLY A 453 3.11 5.82 10.87
CA GLY A 453 4.25 6.23 10.04
C GLY A 453 4.22 5.56 8.66
N HIS A 454 4.80 6.23 7.67
CA HIS A 454 4.98 5.74 6.29
C HIS A 454 5.88 6.69 5.48
N ALA A 455 6.76 6.14 4.65
CA ALA A 455 7.56 6.87 3.68
C ALA A 455 6.73 7.44 2.53
N MET A 456 7.08 8.62 2.06
CA MET A 456 6.49 9.24 0.87
C MET A 456 7.59 9.73 -0.06
N ALA A 457 7.65 9.20 -1.28
CA ALA A 457 8.67 9.58 -2.25
C ALA A 457 8.50 11.04 -2.71
N ALA A 458 9.61 11.67 -3.10
CA ALA A 458 9.60 13.00 -3.71
C ALA A 458 8.85 13.01 -5.06
N GLY A 459 8.06 14.07 -5.30
CA GLY A 459 7.39 14.27 -6.59
C GLY A 459 8.36 14.64 -7.71
N ARG A 460 9.27 15.58 -7.44
CA ARG A 460 10.27 16.13 -8.37
C ARG A 460 11.69 15.91 -7.87
N LEU A 461 12.67 15.99 -8.76
CA LEU A 461 14.10 15.89 -8.42
C LEU A 461 14.57 16.97 -7.44
N ILE A 462 13.88 18.11 -7.39
CA ILE A 462 14.22 19.21 -6.50
C ILE A 462 13.60 19.08 -5.11
N ASP A 463 12.55 18.27 -4.98
CA ASP A 463 11.81 18.08 -3.73
C ASP A 463 12.51 17.05 -2.83
N LYS A 464 11.99 16.91 -1.61
CA LYS A 464 12.46 15.91 -0.65
C LYS A 464 11.47 14.75 -0.57
N ALA A 465 12.00 13.57 -0.27
CA ALA A 465 11.21 12.46 0.22
C ALA A 465 10.91 12.68 1.71
N HIS A 466 9.76 12.20 2.17
CA HIS A 466 9.28 12.40 3.53
C HIS A 466 9.25 11.09 4.29
N LEU A 467 9.89 11.09 5.45
CA LEU A 467 9.96 10.00 6.41
C LEU A 467 9.01 10.30 7.55
N ARG A 468 7.87 9.60 7.62
CA ARG A 468 6.92 9.81 8.72
C ARG A 468 7.06 8.73 9.76
N THR A 469 7.32 9.13 11.00
CA THR A 469 7.36 8.21 12.16
C THR A 469 6.72 8.85 13.38
N ARG A 470 6.22 8.03 14.30
CA ARG A 470 5.60 8.54 15.52
C ARG A 470 6.68 8.95 16.52
N VAL A 471 6.68 10.22 16.91
CA VAL A 471 7.55 10.77 17.97
C VAL A 471 6.67 11.45 19.02
N PRO A 472 6.42 10.80 20.16
CA PRO A 472 5.69 11.40 21.27
C PRO A 472 6.31 12.72 21.77
N LYS A 473 5.51 13.52 22.48
CA LYS A 473 5.93 14.84 23.01
C LYS A 473 7.16 14.78 23.93
N ASP A 474 7.38 13.65 24.58
CA ASP A 474 8.50 13.43 25.48
C ASP A 474 9.75 12.88 24.76
N GLY A 475 9.64 12.50 23.49
CA GLY A 475 10.73 12.07 22.62
C GLY A 475 10.49 10.70 21.99
N MET A 476 11.36 10.31 21.06
CA MET A 476 11.21 9.06 20.29
C MET A 476 11.43 7.84 21.18
N ASN A 477 10.52 6.87 21.12
CA ASN A 477 10.69 5.56 21.76
C ASN A 477 11.34 4.56 20.79
N TYR A 478 11.78 3.41 21.28
CA TYR A 478 12.50 2.42 20.48
C TYR A 478 11.65 1.89 19.31
N LYS A 479 10.34 1.71 19.53
CA LYS A 479 9.42 1.34 18.44
C LYS A 479 9.40 2.39 17.32
N GLY A 480 9.23 3.66 17.66
CA GLY A 480 9.24 4.77 16.70
C GLY A 480 10.57 4.86 15.97
N TYR A 481 11.69 4.60 16.64
CA TYR A 481 13.01 4.51 16.02
C TYR A 481 13.16 3.34 15.06
N ASN A 482 12.72 2.13 15.44
CA ASN A 482 12.78 0.96 14.58
C ASN A 482 11.95 1.16 13.31
N ILE A 483 10.76 1.77 13.42
CA ILE A 483 9.94 2.18 12.27
C ILE A 483 10.68 3.25 11.47
N ALA A 484 11.26 4.27 12.11
CA ALA A 484 11.96 5.34 11.40
C ALA A 484 13.11 4.82 10.52
N LEU A 485 13.81 3.76 10.94
CA LEU A 485 14.84 3.15 10.12
C LEU A 485 14.30 2.35 8.93
N HIS A 486 13.14 1.71 9.09
CA HIS A 486 12.43 1.08 7.98
C HIS A 486 12.05 2.13 6.93
N GLU A 487 11.39 3.21 7.37
CA GLU A 487 11.01 4.32 6.48
C GLU A 487 12.23 5.03 5.87
N LEU A 488 13.34 5.12 6.59
CA LEU A 488 14.60 5.65 6.05
C LEU A 488 15.13 4.77 4.91
N GLY A 489 15.04 3.44 5.03
CA GLY A 489 15.43 2.53 3.95
C GLY A 489 14.58 2.72 2.69
N HIS A 490 13.28 2.94 2.84
CA HIS A 490 12.41 3.35 1.72
C HIS A 490 12.89 4.65 1.08
N ASN A 491 13.09 5.71 1.87
CA ASN A 491 13.46 7.00 1.31
C ASN A 491 14.85 6.99 0.66
N VAL A 492 15.82 6.23 1.20
CA VAL A 492 17.14 6.09 0.57
C VAL A 492 17.02 5.41 -0.79
N GLU A 493 16.26 4.31 -0.90
CA GLU A 493 15.99 3.68 -2.20
C GLU A 493 15.32 4.67 -3.15
N GLN A 494 14.25 5.33 -2.71
CA GLN A 494 13.50 6.29 -3.53
C GLN A 494 14.37 7.45 -4.01
N VAL A 495 15.25 7.99 -3.16
CA VAL A 495 16.15 9.09 -3.53
C VAL A 495 17.21 8.59 -4.51
N LEU A 496 17.81 7.42 -4.30
CA LEU A 496 18.79 6.85 -5.21
C LEU A 496 18.17 6.52 -6.58
N SER A 497 17.06 5.77 -6.61
CA SER A 497 16.41 5.38 -7.86
C SER A 497 15.86 6.57 -8.65
N PHE A 498 15.51 7.67 -7.98
CA PHE A 498 15.05 8.88 -8.66
C PHE A 498 16.20 9.79 -9.12
N ASN A 499 17.26 9.95 -8.33
CA ASN A 499 18.32 10.94 -8.60
C ASN A 499 19.59 10.37 -9.24
N LYS A 500 19.87 9.07 -9.08
CA LYS A 500 21.12 8.43 -9.55
C LYS A 500 20.92 7.54 -10.79
N VAL A 501 19.69 7.24 -11.17
CA VAL A 501 19.35 6.51 -12.40
C VAL A 501 19.13 7.51 -13.54
N ASP A 502 19.61 7.17 -14.75
CA ASP A 502 19.60 8.06 -15.93
C ASP A 502 18.22 8.65 -16.28
N TYR A 503 17.14 7.93 -15.94
CA TYR A 503 15.78 8.23 -16.36
C TYR A 503 14.82 8.28 -15.17
N THR A 504 14.12 9.40 -14.99
CA THR A 504 13.14 9.58 -13.92
C THR A 504 11.95 8.63 -14.03
N LEU A 505 11.68 8.13 -15.24
CA LEU A 505 10.67 7.11 -15.53
C LEU A 505 11.05 5.71 -14.97
N LEU A 506 12.29 5.52 -14.53
CA LEU A 506 12.76 4.28 -13.91
C LEU A 506 12.82 4.35 -12.37
N ARG A 507 12.33 5.43 -11.76
CA ARG A 507 12.26 5.53 -10.30
C ARG A 507 11.41 4.38 -9.72
N GLY A 508 11.85 3.78 -8.61
CA GLY A 508 11.15 2.67 -7.94
C GLY A 508 11.08 1.36 -8.72
N VAL A 509 11.86 1.20 -9.80
CA VAL A 509 12.00 -0.07 -10.53
C VAL A 509 12.97 -0.99 -9.78
N PRO A 510 12.69 -2.30 -9.62
CA PRO A 510 11.62 -3.05 -10.31
C PRO A 510 10.20 -2.80 -9.82
N ASN A 511 9.97 -2.76 -8.50
CA ASN A 511 8.65 -2.54 -7.91
C ASN A 511 8.77 -2.26 -6.39
N THR A 512 7.64 -1.93 -5.76
CA THR A 512 7.54 -1.63 -4.32
C THR A 512 8.12 -2.73 -3.42
N ALA A 513 8.06 -4.02 -3.80
CA ALA A 513 8.61 -5.08 -2.96
C ALA A 513 10.15 -5.01 -2.85
N PHE A 514 10.85 -4.42 -3.82
CA PHE A 514 12.29 -4.12 -3.67
C PHE A 514 12.53 -2.97 -2.70
N THR A 515 11.69 -1.93 -2.76
CA THR A 515 11.70 -0.83 -1.80
C THR A 515 11.44 -1.33 -0.37
N GLU A 516 10.49 -2.25 -0.18
CA GLU A 516 10.28 -3.00 1.09
C GLU A 516 11.52 -3.82 1.48
N GLY A 517 12.14 -4.50 0.51
CA GLY A 517 13.36 -5.26 0.73
C GLY A 517 14.48 -4.43 1.37
N PHE A 518 14.76 -3.25 0.82
CA PHE A 518 15.74 -2.31 1.40
C PHE A 518 15.29 -1.72 2.74
N ALA A 519 14.00 -1.45 2.93
CA ALA A 519 13.47 -1.01 4.22
C ALA A 519 13.71 -2.05 5.33
N PHE A 520 13.52 -3.34 5.06
CA PHE A 520 13.84 -4.41 6.00
C PHE A 520 15.34 -4.54 6.29
N VAL A 521 16.19 -4.36 5.28
CA VAL A 521 17.66 -4.34 5.45
C VAL A 521 18.05 -3.22 6.43
N PHE A 522 17.53 -2.00 6.25
CA PHE A 522 17.81 -0.89 7.17
C PHE A 522 17.27 -1.14 8.58
N GLN A 523 16.02 -1.59 8.67
CA GLN A 523 15.36 -1.88 9.95
C GLN A 523 16.12 -2.94 10.77
N SER A 524 16.75 -3.92 10.12
CA SER A 524 17.51 -4.97 10.79
C SER A 524 18.82 -4.48 11.44
N ARG A 525 19.30 -3.28 11.08
CA ARG A 525 20.53 -2.68 11.62
C ARG A 525 20.28 -1.74 12.80
N ASP A 526 19.06 -1.69 13.31
CA ASP A 526 18.63 -0.72 14.32
C ASP A 526 19.47 -0.67 15.60
N LEU A 527 19.78 -1.82 16.20
CA LEU A 527 20.60 -1.92 17.41
C LEU A 527 22.07 -1.60 17.12
N GLU A 528 22.59 -2.02 15.96
CA GLU A 528 23.96 -1.71 15.54
C GLU A 528 24.15 -0.20 15.36
N LEU A 529 23.14 0.48 14.81
CA LEU A 529 23.11 1.94 14.62
C LEU A 529 23.06 2.73 15.93
N LEU A 530 22.48 2.15 16.99
CA LEU A 530 22.57 2.67 18.36
C LEU A 530 23.95 2.40 19.01
N GLY A 531 24.85 1.69 18.33
CA GLY A 531 26.19 1.38 18.81
C GLY A 531 26.28 0.10 19.63
N PHE A 532 25.23 -0.73 19.63
CA PHE A 532 25.26 -2.02 20.30
C PHE A 532 25.88 -3.08 19.40
N LYS A 533 26.88 -3.77 19.93
CA LYS A 533 27.42 -4.97 19.30
C LYS A 533 26.56 -6.15 19.71
N LEU A 534 25.96 -6.82 18.73
CA LEU A 534 25.28 -8.09 18.93
C LEU A 534 26.31 -9.21 18.86
N GLU A 535 26.90 -9.55 20.01
CA GLU A 535 27.83 -10.69 20.14
C GLU A 535 27.06 -11.97 20.47
N ASP A 536 26.29 -12.48 19.50
CA ASP A 536 25.70 -13.82 19.59
C ASP A 536 26.28 -14.71 18.48
N LYS A 537 26.94 -15.80 18.89
CA LYS A 537 27.52 -16.79 17.97
C LYS A 537 26.47 -17.46 17.09
N ASN A 538 25.20 -17.44 17.52
CA ASN A 538 24.07 -17.98 16.77
C ASN A 538 23.28 -16.92 16.00
N LYS A 539 23.69 -15.65 16.01
CA LYS A 539 22.95 -14.53 15.40
C LYS A 539 22.42 -14.87 14.00
N GLU A 540 23.30 -15.30 13.10
CA GLU A 540 22.95 -15.61 11.70
C GLU A 540 21.90 -16.74 11.59
N TYR A 541 22.02 -17.77 12.42
CA TYR A 541 21.05 -18.87 12.43
C TYR A 541 19.69 -18.40 12.96
N LEU A 542 19.69 -17.58 14.01
CA LEU A 542 18.48 -17.03 14.59
C LEU A 542 17.79 -16.04 13.63
N GLU A 543 18.55 -15.20 12.95
CA GLU A 543 18.06 -14.32 11.89
C GLU A 543 17.44 -15.12 10.75
N SER A 544 18.06 -16.22 10.33
CA SER A 544 17.48 -17.09 9.29
C SER A 544 16.15 -17.71 9.72
N LEU A 545 16.05 -18.18 10.97
CA LEU A 545 14.79 -18.68 11.53
C LEU A 545 13.73 -17.57 11.66
N ASN A 546 14.14 -16.37 12.06
CA ASN A 546 13.27 -15.20 12.12
C ASN A 546 12.74 -14.84 10.73
N SER A 547 13.60 -14.73 9.72
CA SER A 547 13.19 -14.46 8.34
C SER A 547 12.21 -15.52 7.83
N LEU A 548 12.48 -16.81 8.07
CA LEU A 548 11.57 -17.88 7.70
C LEU A 548 10.21 -17.75 8.40
N TRP A 549 10.19 -17.55 9.72
CA TRP A 549 8.95 -17.46 10.50
C TRP A 549 8.11 -16.22 10.17
N MET A 550 8.76 -15.07 9.99
CA MET A 550 8.09 -13.82 9.59
C MET A 550 7.57 -13.88 8.14
N THR A 551 8.29 -14.55 7.23
CA THR A 551 7.81 -14.78 5.86
C THR A 551 6.66 -15.77 5.85
N TYR A 552 6.73 -16.81 6.67
CA TYR A 552 5.65 -17.76 6.89
C TYR A 552 4.37 -17.05 7.36
N GLU A 553 4.46 -16.22 8.41
CA GLU A 553 3.36 -15.36 8.91
C GLU A 553 2.65 -14.62 7.76
N ILE A 554 3.39 -13.77 7.05
CA ILE A 554 2.80 -12.80 6.13
C ILE A 554 2.41 -13.43 4.77
N SER A 555 2.98 -14.59 4.42
CA SER A 555 2.58 -15.34 3.22
C SER A 555 1.13 -15.86 3.31
N GLY A 556 0.67 -16.29 4.49
CA GLY A 556 -0.74 -16.69 4.64
C GLY A 556 -1.69 -15.52 4.52
N VAL A 557 -1.32 -14.36 5.08
CA VAL A 557 -2.10 -13.12 4.96
C VAL A 557 -2.24 -12.72 3.49
N ALA A 558 -1.14 -12.77 2.73
CA ALA A 558 -1.15 -12.48 1.30
C ALA A 558 -2.09 -13.44 0.52
N LEU A 559 -2.09 -14.74 0.84
CA LEU A 559 -3.04 -15.68 0.22
C LEU A 559 -4.50 -15.34 0.57
N VAL A 560 -4.80 -14.97 1.81
CA VAL A 560 -6.17 -14.56 2.19
C VAL A 560 -6.60 -13.32 1.40
N ASP A 561 -5.72 -12.34 1.21
CA ASP A 561 -5.99 -11.12 0.43
C ASP A 561 -6.26 -11.47 -1.05
N MET A 562 -5.35 -12.21 -1.68
CA MET A 562 -5.50 -12.69 -3.06
C MET A 562 -6.82 -13.45 -3.25
N TYR A 563 -7.14 -14.39 -2.35
CA TYR A 563 -8.34 -15.22 -2.46
C TYR A 563 -9.63 -14.43 -2.20
N ALA A 564 -9.61 -13.46 -1.28
CA ALA A 564 -10.74 -12.56 -1.06
C ALA A 564 -11.04 -11.72 -2.30
N TRP A 565 -10.02 -11.18 -2.97
CA TRP A 565 -10.20 -10.45 -4.23
C TRP A 565 -10.71 -11.33 -5.36
N ARG A 566 -10.14 -12.53 -5.55
CA ARG A 566 -10.69 -13.53 -6.50
C ARG A 566 -12.15 -13.84 -6.20
N TRP A 567 -12.52 -13.97 -4.93
CA TRP A 567 -13.89 -14.22 -4.52
C TRP A 567 -14.81 -13.04 -4.84
N MET A 568 -14.40 -11.80 -4.55
CA MET A 568 -15.19 -10.61 -4.88
C MET A 568 -15.42 -10.49 -6.39
N TYR A 569 -14.40 -10.74 -7.22
CA TYR A 569 -14.53 -10.77 -8.67
C TYR A 569 -15.50 -11.85 -9.17
N LYS A 570 -15.55 -13.01 -8.52
CA LYS A 570 -16.53 -14.07 -8.81
C LYS A 570 -17.94 -13.77 -8.28
N ASN A 571 -18.07 -12.87 -7.30
CA ASN A 571 -19.32 -12.55 -6.61
C ASN A 571 -19.61 -11.03 -6.60
N PRO A 572 -19.78 -10.40 -7.77
CA PRO A 572 -19.83 -8.94 -7.91
C PRO A 572 -21.00 -8.26 -7.16
N ASN A 573 -22.05 -9.01 -6.83
CA ASN A 573 -23.26 -8.50 -6.17
C ASN A 573 -23.36 -8.91 -4.69
N ALA A 574 -22.28 -9.45 -4.12
CA ALA A 574 -22.26 -9.85 -2.72
C ALA A 574 -22.55 -8.68 -1.78
N THR A 575 -23.18 -8.94 -0.64
CA THR A 575 -23.32 -7.98 0.46
C THR A 575 -22.06 -7.97 1.34
N PRO A 576 -21.84 -6.93 2.17
CA PRO A 576 -20.74 -6.94 3.15
C PRO A 576 -20.78 -8.15 4.11
N ALA A 577 -21.97 -8.66 4.44
CA ALA A 577 -22.13 -9.86 5.24
C ALA A 577 -21.63 -11.12 4.51
N GLN A 578 -21.97 -11.28 3.23
CA GLN A 578 -21.49 -12.39 2.41
C GLN A 578 -19.96 -12.31 2.19
N LEU A 579 -19.42 -11.10 2.01
CA LEU A 579 -17.97 -10.90 1.95
C LEU A 579 -17.30 -11.31 3.26
N LYS A 580 -17.85 -10.89 4.41
CA LYS A 580 -17.35 -11.34 5.72
C LYS A 580 -17.28 -12.86 5.80
N ASP A 581 -18.39 -13.54 5.53
CA ASP A 581 -18.46 -15.00 5.65
C ASP A 581 -17.45 -15.68 4.72
N ALA A 582 -17.29 -15.16 3.50
CA ALA A 582 -16.28 -15.64 2.56
C ALA A 582 -14.86 -15.44 3.06
N VAL A 583 -14.49 -14.25 3.56
CA VAL A 583 -13.15 -13.98 4.09
C VAL A 583 -12.86 -14.84 5.32
N LEU A 584 -13.84 -15.02 6.22
CA LEU A 584 -13.70 -15.91 7.37
C LEU A 584 -13.45 -17.34 6.91
N GLN A 585 -14.16 -17.82 5.90
CA GLN A 585 -13.95 -19.16 5.36
C GLN A 585 -12.58 -19.29 4.69
N ILE A 586 -12.18 -18.33 3.86
CA ILE A 586 -10.87 -18.29 3.21
C ILE A 586 -9.75 -18.31 4.24
N ALA A 587 -9.84 -17.51 5.29
CA ALA A 587 -8.84 -17.48 6.36
C ALA A 587 -8.73 -18.83 7.07
N LYS A 588 -9.86 -19.50 7.36
CA LYS A 588 -9.87 -20.86 7.93
C LYS A 588 -9.27 -21.88 6.97
N ASP A 589 -9.58 -21.81 5.68
CA ASP A 589 -9.08 -22.78 4.70
C ASP A 589 -7.56 -22.66 4.55
N VAL A 590 -7.04 -21.43 4.41
CA VAL A 590 -5.59 -21.15 4.40
C VAL A 590 -4.94 -21.61 5.71
N TRP A 591 -5.55 -21.31 6.86
CA TRP A 591 -5.06 -21.76 8.15
C TRP A 591 -5.02 -23.29 8.27
N ASN A 592 -6.12 -23.95 7.95
CA ASN A 592 -6.26 -25.40 8.05
C ASN A 592 -5.26 -26.14 7.16
N GLN A 593 -4.99 -25.59 5.98
CA GLN A 593 -4.06 -26.18 5.04
C GLN A 593 -2.59 -25.99 5.46
N TYR A 594 -2.20 -24.78 5.88
CA TYR A 594 -0.78 -24.43 6.04
C TYR A 594 -0.32 -24.22 7.48
N TYR A 595 -1.24 -23.99 8.43
CA TYR A 595 -0.93 -23.60 9.81
C TYR A 595 -1.39 -24.62 10.83
N ALA A 596 -2.59 -25.18 10.70
CA ALA A 596 -3.07 -26.23 11.60
C ALA A 596 -2.11 -27.42 11.76
N PRO A 597 -1.36 -27.88 10.73
CA PRO A 597 -0.34 -28.93 10.89
C PRO A 597 0.83 -28.56 11.82
N VAL A 598 1.09 -27.26 12.02
CA VAL A 598 2.16 -26.72 12.87
C VAL A 598 1.63 -26.32 14.24
N PHE A 599 0.48 -25.66 14.29
CA PHE A 599 -0.10 -25.10 15.51
C PHE A 599 -1.04 -26.06 16.26
N GLY A 600 -1.57 -27.09 15.59
CA GLY A 600 -2.50 -28.05 16.19
C GLY A 600 -3.92 -27.54 16.42
N GLU A 601 -4.24 -26.31 16.05
CA GLU A 601 -5.57 -25.71 16.14
C GLU A 601 -6.14 -25.46 14.73
N LYS A 602 -7.43 -25.75 14.52
CA LYS A 602 -8.15 -25.56 13.24
C LYS A 602 -9.11 -24.38 13.31
N ASP A 603 -9.55 -23.92 12.15
CA ASP A 603 -10.60 -22.91 11.96
C ASP A 603 -10.29 -21.53 12.59
N VAL A 604 -9.00 -21.21 12.65
CA VAL A 604 -8.48 -19.91 13.10
C VAL A 604 -8.62 -18.87 11.99
N ILE A 605 -9.01 -17.65 12.38
CA ILE A 605 -9.29 -16.54 11.46
C ILE A 605 -8.31 -15.36 11.60
N LEU A 606 -7.26 -15.51 12.41
CA LEU A 606 -6.32 -14.42 12.74
C LEU A 606 -5.62 -13.81 11.52
N LEU A 607 -5.43 -14.56 10.43
CA LEU A 607 -4.85 -14.03 9.20
C LEU A 607 -5.67 -12.86 8.60
N ALA A 608 -6.97 -12.76 8.88
CA ALA A 608 -7.85 -11.70 8.38
C ALA A 608 -7.80 -10.39 9.21
N ILE A 609 -6.96 -10.30 10.25
CA ILE A 609 -6.85 -9.10 11.10
C ILE A 609 -6.15 -7.93 10.38
N TYR A 610 -5.30 -8.21 9.39
CA TYR A 610 -4.43 -7.23 8.76
C TYR A 610 -5.24 -6.13 8.08
N SER A 611 -5.06 -4.90 8.54
CA SER A 611 -5.86 -3.77 8.05
C SER A 611 -5.48 -3.33 6.64
N HIS A 612 -4.24 -3.59 6.22
CA HIS A 612 -3.76 -3.40 4.83
C HIS A 612 -4.64 -4.04 3.77
N MET A 613 -5.25 -5.19 4.09
CA MET A 613 -6.17 -5.89 3.18
C MET A 613 -7.43 -5.05 2.91
N ILE A 614 -7.81 -4.21 3.87
CA ILE A 614 -9.02 -3.39 3.83
C ILE A 614 -8.76 -2.05 3.13
N ASN A 615 -7.69 -1.33 3.50
CA ASN A 615 -7.45 0.05 3.06
C ASN A 615 -6.45 0.19 1.90
N SER A 616 -5.61 -0.80 1.60
CA SER A 616 -4.52 -0.66 0.61
C SER A 616 -4.70 -1.49 -0.67
N GLY A 617 -5.78 -2.29 -0.77
CA GLY A 617 -6.20 -3.01 -1.97
C GLY A 617 -5.12 -3.89 -2.63
N LEU A 618 -5.06 -5.18 -2.25
CA LEU A 618 -4.05 -6.15 -2.72
C LEU A 618 -2.61 -5.70 -2.48
N TYR A 619 -2.33 -5.06 -1.36
CA TYR A 619 -0.98 -4.62 -0.98
C TYR A 619 -0.24 -5.67 -0.14
N THR A 620 -0.95 -6.51 0.64
CA THR A 620 -0.29 -7.49 1.51
C THR A 620 0.65 -8.48 0.80
N PRO A 621 0.47 -8.83 -0.49
CA PRO A 621 1.45 -9.62 -1.24
C PRO A 621 2.84 -8.99 -1.39
N ASP A 622 2.99 -7.67 -1.25
CA ASP A 622 4.31 -7.01 -1.34
C ASP A 622 5.21 -7.35 -0.16
N TYR A 623 4.65 -7.60 1.03
CA TYR A 623 5.43 -7.93 2.22
C TYR A 623 6.20 -9.26 2.12
N PRO A 624 5.58 -10.43 1.83
CA PRO A 624 6.34 -11.67 1.69
C PRO A 624 7.34 -11.59 0.54
N LEU A 625 7.01 -10.90 -0.56
CA LEU A 625 7.96 -10.67 -1.64
C LEU A 625 9.16 -9.84 -1.17
N GLY A 626 8.90 -8.77 -0.40
CA GLY A 626 9.92 -7.94 0.22
C GLY A 626 10.80 -8.72 1.20
N HIS A 627 10.24 -9.63 2.02
CA HIS A 627 11.05 -10.50 2.87
C HIS A 627 11.97 -11.44 2.06
N ILE A 628 11.46 -12.02 0.96
CA ILE A 628 12.25 -12.91 0.09
C ILE A 628 13.39 -12.12 -0.56
N ILE A 629 13.09 -10.93 -1.09
CA ILE A 629 14.07 -10.03 -1.69
C ILE A 629 15.10 -9.58 -0.65
N ALA A 630 14.66 -9.14 0.54
CA ALA A 630 15.55 -8.74 1.62
C ALA A 630 16.51 -9.88 2.00
N PHE A 631 15.99 -11.10 2.12
CA PHE A 631 16.83 -12.27 2.42
C PHE A 631 17.89 -12.50 1.33
N GLN A 632 17.53 -12.38 0.05
CA GLN A 632 18.46 -12.51 -1.07
C GLN A 632 19.53 -11.39 -1.08
N ILE A 633 19.11 -10.14 -0.85
CA ILE A 633 20.00 -8.99 -0.74
C ILE A 633 20.96 -9.18 0.43
N GLU A 634 20.48 -9.57 1.61
CA GLU A 634 21.33 -9.85 2.77
C GLU A 634 22.36 -10.95 2.49
N GLN A 635 21.98 -12.03 1.79
CA GLN A 635 22.96 -13.05 1.38
C GLN A 635 24.03 -12.50 0.43
N TYR A 636 23.67 -11.60 -0.46
CA TYR A 636 24.62 -10.93 -1.35
C TYR A 636 25.56 -10.00 -0.56
N LEU A 637 25.01 -9.18 0.32
CA LEU A 637 25.72 -8.19 1.12
C LEU A 637 26.71 -8.79 2.13
N LYS A 638 26.59 -10.08 2.49
CA LYS A 638 27.63 -10.79 3.27
C LYS A 638 29.02 -10.70 2.64
N LYS A 639 29.11 -10.51 1.33
CA LYS A 639 30.37 -10.37 0.57
C LYS A 639 30.65 -8.93 0.13
N GLY A 640 29.72 -8.02 0.43
CA GLY A 640 29.66 -6.67 -0.12
C GLY A 640 29.59 -5.59 0.94
N ASN A 641 29.23 -4.38 0.54
CA ASN A 641 28.99 -3.26 1.43
C ASN A 641 27.63 -2.67 1.09
N LEU A 642 26.71 -2.66 2.06
CA LEU A 642 25.32 -2.20 1.86
C LEU A 642 25.25 -0.90 1.07
N ALA A 643 25.97 0.13 1.51
CA ALA A 643 25.90 1.42 0.88
C ALA A 643 26.45 1.45 -0.54
N LYS A 644 27.64 0.86 -0.76
CA LYS A 644 28.28 0.85 -2.08
C LYS A 644 27.51 0.02 -3.10
N ASP A 645 26.92 -1.10 -2.67
CA ASP A 645 26.20 -2.00 -3.57
C ASP A 645 24.75 -1.54 -3.81
N MET A 646 24.22 -0.69 -2.93
CA MET A 646 22.91 -0.06 -3.09
C MET A 646 22.95 1.19 -3.97
N GLU A 647 24.00 2.02 -3.88
CA GLU A 647 24.27 3.12 -4.83
C GLU A 647 24.60 2.57 -6.23
#